data_AF-A0A6I1FHQ6-F1
#
_entry.id   AF-A0A6I1FHQ6-F1
#
_cell.length_a   1.000
_cell.length_b   1.000
_cell.length_c   1.000
_cell.angle_alpha   90.00
_cell.angle_beta   90.00
_cell.angle_gamma   90.00
#
_symmetry.space_group_name_H-M   'P 1'
#
loop_
_entity.id
_entity.type
_entity.pdbx_description
1 polymer ?
#
loop_
_entity_poly.entity_id
_entity_poly.type
_entity_poly.pdbx_seq_one_letter_code
_entity_poly.pdbx_strand_id
1 'polypeptide(L)'
;MNINQTFKMMHKTLYRKVIAASLLLNLAAFPAAATAAPPQKETMIILSFDGMRHDYAEKYIKDGSMPHLKKLKKEGMYAKDITTVNPSLTAASHASIATGAKPEKTGFVSNEFHYSGKKLNKTKNAFQANIDVAPLWKEAKKQGKVTAVIGFPGSNPQKENEADYSIYYGDVLAESSYNKLDFKPVKKWDNPPKSFSEPQEAHLKIKLQGKKDVYIHILAIDSSDNNKKDYDRFHVSEDLTVDSQDASVQLNKWGQLPLQVKGADSAGFLFKLKGSKKDLSSVKFYRTAVTTGLIKGPEGFKEKIVERFGFFPDQDDLPAFEKGWISRKEYEEINENFADWLADTSLFIKKEYKPDLLMFYEPHIDLEEHEFLLTDPRQPGYSQEAVKTYESYIKWAYENADDTIGKTSAAMTENDRLFIVSDHGMEPIHSRISPNYELKKAGLLKLNKKGEVDLSNSKAYAVASGTIAHVYINLKGREKDGIVDPKDYEKVQNEIVRTFKGIKDERKLASRKKLLKHHYNEWRDRAGENGLTWQETKDMVNSMFHVIQDKKENPYEKITESDQKEANNFDHRNAGDVILAAAPGYIIGKDAKKAIEPTKELGSHGGDPKRKELRPVFYAYGKDISHGEIERHVSTLDIAPTVYRLMNLRTPSFIDGKPIKELLK
;
A
#
# COMPACT_ATOMS: atom_id res chain seq x y z
N MET A 1 96.90 -37.87 -31.13
CA MET A 1 98.07 -37.11 -30.63
C MET A 1 97.55 -35.80 -30.07
N ASN A 2 97.54 -35.63 -28.74
CA ASN A 2 98.61 -35.01 -27.95
C ASN A 2 98.77 -33.50 -28.29
N ILE A 3 98.85 -32.52 -27.39
CA ILE A 3 99.17 -32.45 -25.96
C ILE A 3 98.85 -31.02 -25.46
N ASN A 4 98.32 -30.92 -24.23
CA ASN A 4 98.50 -29.93 -23.15
C ASN A 4 98.70 -28.40 -23.36
N GLN A 5 97.92 -27.69 -22.53
CA GLN A 5 98.30 -26.61 -21.59
C GLN A 5 98.64 -25.19 -22.10
N THR A 6 97.76 -24.23 -21.76
CA THR A 6 98.12 -22.92 -21.12
C THR A 6 96.86 -22.29 -20.50
N PHE A 7 96.61 -22.42 -19.20
CA PHE A 7 96.85 -21.45 -18.10
C PHE A 7 96.19 -20.05 -18.21
N LYS A 8 95.17 -19.85 -17.34
CA LYS A 8 94.73 -18.64 -16.60
C LYS A 8 94.24 -17.38 -17.34
N MET A 9 92.91 -17.23 -17.39
CA MET A 9 92.08 -16.07 -16.96
C MET A 9 90.67 -16.31 -17.55
N MET A 10 89.64 -16.70 -16.81
CA MET A 10 88.83 -15.83 -15.95
C MET A 10 88.03 -16.72 -14.98
N HIS A 11 88.32 -16.61 -13.69
CA HIS A 11 87.48 -17.14 -12.63
C HIS A 11 86.24 -16.23 -12.46
N LYS A 12 85.08 -16.86 -12.22
CA LYS A 12 83.77 -16.29 -11.84
C LYS A 12 82.84 -15.88 -13.00
N THR A 13 82.20 -16.86 -13.65
CA THR A 13 80.73 -16.91 -13.85
C THR A 13 80.31 -18.14 -14.67
N LEU A 14 80.40 -19.37 -14.13
CA LEU A 14 79.69 -20.51 -14.74
C LEU A 14 79.59 -21.74 -13.82
N TYR A 15 78.95 -21.62 -12.65
CA TYR A 15 78.51 -22.78 -11.85
C TYR A 15 77.21 -22.47 -11.10
N ARG A 16 76.22 -21.92 -11.81
CA ARG A 16 74.85 -21.68 -11.31
C ARG A 16 73.73 -22.01 -12.31
N LYS A 17 74.04 -22.76 -13.36
CA LYS A 17 73.05 -23.21 -14.35
C LYS A 17 73.32 -24.67 -14.68
N VAL A 18 72.86 -25.60 -13.82
CA VAL A 18 72.49 -26.99 -14.18
C VAL A 18 71.70 -27.68 -13.04
N ILE A 19 71.81 -27.27 -11.77
CA ILE A 19 70.90 -27.76 -10.69
C ILE A 19 69.72 -26.78 -10.48
N ALA A 20 69.00 -26.48 -11.55
CA ALA A 20 67.76 -25.69 -11.48
C ALA A 20 66.68 -26.14 -12.49
N ALA A 21 66.91 -27.24 -13.23
CA ALA A 21 66.00 -27.73 -14.25
C ALA A 21 65.37 -29.11 -13.91
N SER A 22 65.65 -29.67 -12.73
CA SER A 22 65.13 -30.99 -12.31
C SER A 22 64.31 -30.93 -11.01
N LEU A 23 64.08 -29.73 -10.45
CA LEU A 23 63.27 -29.48 -9.25
C LEU A 23 62.02 -28.62 -9.55
N LEU A 24 61.63 -28.53 -10.84
CA LEU A 24 60.46 -27.77 -11.31
C LEU A 24 59.41 -28.64 -12.02
N LEU A 25 59.43 -29.96 -11.82
CA LEU A 25 58.51 -30.91 -12.47
C LEU A 25 57.92 -31.95 -11.50
N ASN A 26 57.77 -31.59 -10.23
CA ASN A 26 57.01 -32.36 -9.23
C ASN A 26 56.36 -31.45 -8.17
N LEU A 27 55.70 -30.38 -8.62
CA LEU A 27 54.59 -29.79 -7.87
C LEU A 27 53.31 -30.32 -8.51
N ALA A 28 53.00 -31.56 -8.13
CA ALA A 28 51.73 -32.19 -8.42
C ALA A 28 50.60 -31.27 -7.96
N ALA A 29 49.59 -31.15 -8.82
CA ALA A 29 48.36 -30.42 -8.63
C ALA A 29 47.77 -30.62 -7.23
N PHE A 30 47.95 -29.64 -6.35
CA PHE A 30 46.90 -29.35 -5.39
C PHE A 30 45.76 -28.76 -6.22
N PRO A 31 44.53 -29.31 -6.19
CA PRO A 31 43.41 -28.58 -6.73
C PRO A 31 43.43 -27.26 -5.97
N ALA A 32 43.54 -26.15 -6.68
CA ALA A 32 43.25 -24.85 -6.11
C ALA A 32 41.89 -25.05 -5.44
N ALA A 33 41.86 -25.04 -4.11
CA ALA A 33 40.61 -25.06 -3.39
C ALA A 33 39.86 -23.87 -3.97
N ALA A 34 38.87 -24.15 -4.81
CA ALA A 34 37.97 -23.12 -5.30
C ALA A 34 37.47 -22.49 -4.00
N THR A 35 37.95 -21.30 -3.69
CA THR A 35 37.40 -20.50 -2.61
C THR A 35 35.96 -20.35 -3.02
N ALA A 36 35.08 -21.16 -2.42
CA ALA A 36 33.67 -21.07 -2.64
C ALA A 36 33.34 -19.59 -2.50
N ALA A 37 32.67 -19.03 -3.51
CA ALA A 37 32.20 -17.65 -3.43
C ALA A 37 31.56 -17.48 -2.03
N PRO A 38 31.88 -16.40 -1.29
CA PRO A 38 31.34 -16.22 0.05
C PRO A 38 29.83 -16.48 -0.02
N PRO A 39 29.28 -17.29 0.90
CA PRO A 39 27.89 -17.74 0.79
C PRO A 39 27.01 -16.51 0.60
N GLN A 40 26.24 -16.52 -0.49
CA GLN A 40 25.39 -15.40 -0.84
C GLN A 40 24.41 -15.19 0.32
N LYS A 41 24.36 -13.97 0.85
CA LYS A 41 23.56 -13.67 2.04
C LYS A 41 22.08 -13.88 1.73
N GLU A 42 21.44 -14.71 2.54
CA GLU A 42 20.01 -15.03 2.48
C GLU A 42 19.16 -13.82 2.89
N THR A 43 18.15 -13.50 2.09
CA THR A 43 17.13 -12.49 2.41
C THR A 43 15.75 -13.15 2.51
N MET A 44 15.06 -12.93 3.62
CA MET A 44 13.63 -13.14 3.74
C MET A 44 12.88 -11.92 3.19
N ILE A 45 12.11 -12.09 2.13
CA ILE A 45 11.33 -11.02 1.49
C ILE A 45 9.86 -11.21 1.83
N ILE A 46 9.20 -10.14 2.29
CA ILE A 46 7.74 -10.10 2.47
C ILE A 46 7.21 -8.93 1.63
N LEU A 47 6.44 -9.27 0.61
CA LEU A 47 5.74 -8.32 -0.25
C LEU A 47 4.26 -8.38 0.08
N SER A 48 3.73 -7.25 0.57
CA SER A 48 2.30 -7.11 0.89
C SER A 48 1.58 -6.31 -0.20
N PHE A 49 0.50 -6.86 -0.73
CA PHE A 49 -0.42 -6.13 -1.60
C PHE A 49 -1.69 -5.81 -0.81
N ASP A 50 -1.97 -4.52 -0.62
CA ASP A 50 -3.18 -4.07 0.09
C ASP A 50 -4.42 -4.53 -0.67
N GLY A 51 -5.40 -5.06 0.05
CA GLY A 51 -6.70 -5.42 -0.51
C GLY A 51 -6.68 -6.56 -1.54
N MET A 52 -5.55 -7.22 -1.83
CA MET A 52 -5.53 -8.33 -2.79
C MET A 52 -6.40 -9.48 -2.32
N ARG A 53 -7.52 -9.68 -3.01
CA ARG A 53 -8.52 -10.70 -2.68
C ARG A 53 -8.10 -12.06 -3.18
N HIS A 54 -8.33 -13.08 -2.34
CA HIS A 54 -8.10 -14.47 -2.70
C HIS A 54 -8.85 -14.89 -3.97
N ASP A 55 -10.15 -14.57 -4.09
CA ASP A 55 -10.97 -15.00 -5.23
C ASP A 55 -10.56 -14.35 -6.54
N TYR A 56 -10.11 -13.09 -6.51
CA TYR A 56 -9.64 -12.38 -7.71
C TYR A 56 -8.24 -12.83 -8.12
N ALA A 57 -7.32 -13.05 -7.17
CA ALA A 57 -6.03 -13.65 -7.48
C ALA A 57 -6.19 -15.01 -8.18
N GLU A 58 -7.06 -15.89 -7.67
CA GLU A 58 -7.37 -17.17 -8.33
C GLU A 58 -8.00 -17.00 -9.71
N LYS A 59 -8.92 -16.04 -9.86
CA LYS A 59 -9.56 -15.72 -11.14
C LYS A 59 -8.52 -15.30 -12.18
N TYR A 60 -7.60 -14.38 -11.84
CA TYR A 60 -6.61 -13.86 -12.79
C TYR A 60 -5.41 -14.79 -13.01
N ILE A 61 -5.13 -15.71 -12.08
CA ILE A 61 -4.24 -16.86 -12.35
C ILE A 61 -4.87 -17.78 -13.42
N LYS A 62 -6.18 -18.02 -13.34
CA LYS A 62 -6.90 -18.92 -14.25
C LYS A 62 -7.05 -18.33 -15.65
N ASP A 63 -7.35 -17.05 -15.77
CA ASP A 63 -7.50 -16.38 -17.07
C ASP A 63 -6.15 -16.07 -17.75
N GLY A 64 -5.05 -16.12 -17.00
CA GLY A 64 -3.68 -15.97 -17.50
C GLY A 64 -3.07 -14.58 -17.31
N SER A 65 -3.77 -13.65 -16.66
CA SER A 65 -3.27 -12.29 -16.40
C SER A 65 -2.30 -12.17 -15.23
N MET A 66 -2.19 -13.18 -14.37
CA MET A 66 -1.16 -13.23 -13.32
C MET A 66 -0.18 -14.40 -13.52
N PRO A 67 0.63 -14.41 -14.60
CA PRO A 67 1.55 -15.51 -14.91
C PRO A 67 2.66 -15.70 -13.86
N HIS A 68 3.15 -14.64 -13.21
CA HIS A 68 4.21 -14.73 -12.21
C HIS A 68 3.70 -15.35 -10.91
N LEU A 69 2.56 -14.90 -10.41
CA LEU A 69 1.90 -15.51 -9.25
C LEU A 69 1.49 -16.96 -9.54
N LYS A 70 1.01 -17.25 -10.76
CA LYS A 70 0.74 -18.63 -11.21
C LYS A 70 1.98 -19.52 -11.13
N LYS A 71 3.14 -19.00 -11.54
CA LYS A 71 4.41 -19.72 -11.43
C LYS A 71 4.78 -19.96 -9.97
N LEU A 72 4.72 -18.93 -9.11
CA LEU A 72 5.01 -19.07 -7.68
C LEU A 72 4.07 -20.06 -6.99
N LYS A 73 2.78 -20.02 -7.31
CA LYS A 73 1.77 -20.97 -6.81
C LYS A 73 2.10 -22.41 -7.18
N LYS A 74 2.64 -22.65 -8.38
CA LYS A 74 3.04 -23.98 -8.85
C LYS A 74 4.32 -24.49 -8.19
N GLU A 75 5.28 -23.62 -7.96
CA GLU A 75 6.63 -23.97 -7.49
C GLU A 75 6.81 -23.83 -5.97
N GLY A 76 5.87 -23.16 -5.28
CA GLY A 76 5.87 -22.92 -3.84
C GLY A 76 4.62 -23.45 -3.16
N MET A 77 4.35 -22.92 -1.96
CA MET A 77 3.17 -23.24 -1.17
C MET A 77 2.21 -22.06 -1.07
N TYR A 78 0.92 -22.36 -0.94
CA TYR A 78 -0.09 -21.32 -0.76
C TYR A 78 -1.22 -21.78 0.18
N ALA A 79 -1.90 -20.84 0.82
CA ALA A 79 -3.03 -21.12 1.69
C ALA A 79 -4.35 -20.99 0.93
N LYS A 80 -5.14 -22.07 0.88
CA LYS A 80 -6.52 -22.05 0.32
C LYS A 80 -7.55 -21.47 1.29
N ASP A 81 -7.31 -21.65 2.58
CA ASP A 81 -8.17 -21.15 3.64
C ASP A 81 -7.33 -20.26 4.55
N ILE A 82 -7.36 -18.96 4.27
CA ILE A 82 -6.72 -17.93 5.07
C ILE A 82 -7.72 -16.86 5.49
N THR A 83 -7.59 -16.38 6.73
CA THR A 83 -8.33 -15.22 7.24
C THR A 83 -7.39 -14.18 7.83
N THR A 84 -7.87 -12.93 7.87
CA THR A 84 -7.19 -11.86 8.59
C THR A 84 -7.77 -11.67 10.00
N VAL A 85 -7.26 -10.68 10.73
CA VAL A 85 -7.76 -10.32 12.07
C VAL A 85 -9.08 -9.56 12.01
N ASN A 86 -9.77 -9.46 13.15
CA ASN A 86 -10.92 -8.59 13.32
C ASN A 86 -10.48 -7.33 14.08
N PRO A 87 -10.61 -6.12 13.52
CA PRO A 87 -11.25 -5.81 12.23
C PRO A 87 -10.33 -6.04 11.04
N SER A 88 -10.91 -6.36 9.88
CA SER A 88 -10.17 -6.59 8.62
C SER A 88 -9.79 -5.26 7.93
N LEU A 89 -9.21 -4.34 8.71
CA LEU A 89 -8.75 -3.03 8.28
C LEU A 89 -7.25 -3.02 8.08
N THR A 90 -6.76 -2.18 7.18
CA THR A 90 -5.37 -2.13 6.75
C THR A 90 -4.37 -2.05 7.90
N ALA A 91 -4.52 -1.07 8.80
CA ALA A 91 -3.57 -0.86 9.88
C ALA A 91 -3.59 -2.02 10.89
N ALA A 92 -4.77 -2.52 11.24
CA ALA A 92 -4.93 -3.64 12.18
C ALA A 92 -4.31 -4.93 11.61
N SER A 93 -4.57 -5.19 10.34
CA SER A 93 -4.13 -6.39 9.63
C SER A 93 -2.63 -6.38 9.37
N HIS A 94 -2.07 -5.28 8.86
CA HIS A 94 -0.62 -5.14 8.67
C HIS A 94 0.17 -5.18 9.98
N ALA A 95 -0.34 -4.55 11.07
CA ALA A 95 0.29 -4.70 12.39
C ALA A 95 0.29 -6.15 12.86
N SER A 96 -0.76 -6.91 12.55
CA SER A 96 -0.88 -8.34 12.88
C SER A 96 0.08 -9.19 12.04
N ILE A 97 0.22 -8.90 10.74
CA ILE A 97 1.23 -9.53 9.87
C ILE A 97 2.64 -9.27 10.41
N ALA A 98 2.92 -8.02 10.80
CA ALA A 98 4.24 -7.59 11.26
C ALA A 98 4.60 -8.11 12.66
N THR A 99 3.64 -8.52 13.49
CA THR A 99 3.90 -8.87 14.90
C THR A 99 3.51 -10.31 15.24
N GLY A 100 2.60 -10.91 14.49
CA GLY A 100 1.91 -12.15 14.85
C GLY A 100 0.96 -11.99 16.04
N ALA A 101 0.60 -10.76 16.41
CA ALA A 101 -0.22 -10.44 17.57
C ALA A 101 -1.54 -9.78 17.15
N LYS A 102 -2.60 -10.03 17.93
CA LYS A 102 -3.94 -9.48 17.68
C LYS A 102 -4.02 -7.96 17.92
N PRO A 103 -5.04 -7.27 17.39
CA PRO A 103 -5.34 -5.86 17.67
C PRO A 103 -5.34 -5.45 19.15
N GLU A 104 -5.74 -6.34 20.05
CA GLU A 104 -5.73 -6.12 21.50
C GLU A 104 -4.32 -5.92 22.08
N LYS A 105 -3.28 -6.47 21.43
CA LYS A 105 -1.87 -6.34 21.81
C LYS A 105 -1.12 -5.31 20.96
N THR A 106 -1.46 -5.19 19.68
CA THR A 106 -0.83 -4.21 18.79
C THR A 106 -1.33 -2.78 19.07
N GLY A 107 -2.52 -2.66 19.66
CA GLY A 107 -3.20 -1.41 19.93
C GLY A 107 -3.89 -0.81 18.70
N PHE A 108 -3.76 -1.42 17.53
CA PHE A 108 -4.35 -0.97 16.26
C PHE A 108 -5.70 -1.64 16.06
N VAL A 109 -6.72 -1.05 16.69
CA VAL A 109 -8.10 -1.54 16.65
C VAL A 109 -8.93 -0.97 15.50
N SER A 110 -8.37 -0.02 14.74
CA SER A 110 -9.00 0.67 13.61
C SER A 110 -7.93 1.50 12.87
N ASN A 111 -8.17 1.90 11.62
CA ASN A 111 -7.28 2.83 10.90
C ASN A 111 -7.25 4.21 11.57
N GLU A 112 -8.36 4.60 12.19
CA GLU A 112 -8.48 5.79 13.03
C GLU A 112 -9.24 5.47 14.32
N PHE A 113 -8.72 5.92 15.47
CA PHE A 113 -9.31 5.69 16.78
C PHE A 113 -9.17 6.91 17.71
N HIS A 114 -9.99 6.99 18.76
CA HIS A 114 -9.94 8.12 19.69
C HIS A 114 -8.63 8.13 20.48
N TYR A 115 -8.02 9.31 20.63
CA TYR A 115 -6.88 9.49 21.51
C TYR A 115 -7.35 9.61 22.97
N SER A 116 -7.38 8.48 23.68
CA SER A 116 -7.70 8.41 25.10
C SER A 116 -6.95 9.47 25.93
N GLY A 117 -7.65 10.11 26.87
CA GLY A 117 -7.14 11.25 27.64
C GLY A 117 -7.19 12.60 26.93
N LYS A 118 -7.65 12.67 25.67
CA LYS A 118 -7.89 13.94 24.95
C LYS A 118 -9.37 14.26 24.89
N LYS A 119 -9.73 15.31 24.14
CA LYS A 119 -11.14 15.62 23.84
C LYS A 119 -11.73 14.51 22.98
N LEU A 120 -12.98 14.13 23.21
CA LEU A 120 -13.63 12.95 22.64
C LEU A 120 -13.53 12.83 21.10
N ASN A 121 -13.54 13.94 20.36
CA ASN A 121 -13.42 13.94 18.89
C ASN A 121 -11.97 14.03 18.38
N LYS A 122 -10.96 13.95 19.26
CA LYS A 122 -9.55 13.91 18.87
C LYS A 122 -9.14 12.47 18.64
N THR A 123 -8.59 12.23 17.47
CA THR A 123 -8.25 10.89 16.98
C THR A 123 -6.75 10.74 16.76
N LYS A 124 -6.32 9.49 16.59
CA LYS A 124 -5.00 9.10 16.10
C LYS A 124 -5.18 8.32 14.80
N ASN A 125 -4.30 8.61 13.84
CA ASN A 125 -4.10 7.80 12.67
C ASN A 125 -3.16 6.63 13.03
N ALA A 126 -3.62 5.39 12.84
CA ALA A 126 -2.85 4.19 13.16
C ALA A 126 -1.57 4.05 12.32
N PHE A 127 -1.59 4.45 11.04
CA PHE A 127 -0.43 4.44 10.14
C PHE A 127 0.72 5.33 10.65
N GLN A 128 0.40 6.32 11.50
CA GLN A 128 1.36 7.27 12.07
C GLN A 128 1.57 7.05 13.59
N ALA A 129 1.00 5.99 14.17
CA ALA A 129 1.10 5.66 15.59
C ALA A 129 2.15 4.57 15.84
N ASN A 130 2.49 4.37 17.12
CA ASN A 130 3.34 3.25 17.52
C ASN A 130 2.48 2.01 17.71
N ILE A 131 2.92 0.90 17.14
CA ILE A 131 2.45 -0.44 17.52
C ILE A 131 2.90 -0.71 18.96
N ASP A 132 1.99 -1.12 19.83
CA ASP A 132 2.28 -1.28 21.27
C ASP A 132 3.23 -2.47 21.55
N VAL A 133 3.30 -3.46 20.65
CA VAL A 133 4.32 -4.53 20.65
C VAL A 133 5.28 -4.37 19.48
N ALA A 134 6.51 -4.86 19.66
CA ALA A 134 7.57 -4.67 18.67
C ALA A 134 7.31 -5.48 17.38
N PRO A 135 7.38 -4.85 16.20
CA PRO A 135 7.23 -5.54 14.93
C PRO A 135 8.47 -6.40 14.58
N LEU A 136 8.29 -7.31 13.63
CA LEU A 136 9.26 -8.32 13.19
C LEU A 136 10.62 -7.73 12.84
N TRP A 137 10.67 -6.61 12.12
CA TRP A 137 11.93 -5.96 11.76
C TRP A 137 12.69 -5.45 12.99
N LYS A 138 11.97 -4.90 13.98
CA LYS A 138 12.57 -4.44 15.24
C LYS A 138 13.08 -5.62 16.07
N GLU A 139 12.33 -6.71 16.14
CA GLU A 139 12.74 -7.92 16.87
C GLU A 139 13.88 -8.67 16.18
N ALA A 140 13.91 -8.72 14.85
CA ALA A 140 15.02 -9.27 14.09
C ALA A 140 16.29 -8.43 14.25
N LYS A 141 16.18 -7.09 14.19
CA LYS A 141 17.28 -6.15 14.46
C LYS A 141 17.90 -6.35 15.85
N LYS A 142 17.07 -6.48 16.89
CA LYS A 142 17.54 -6.78 18.26
C LYS A 142 18.32 -8.09 18.36
N GLN A 143 18.08 -9.03 17.44
CA GLN A 143 18.74 -10.33 17.37
C GLN A 143 19.89 -10.37 16.36
N GLY A 144 20.39 -9.19 15.96
CA GLY A 144 21.59 -9.05 15.12
C GLY A 144 21.34 -9.22 13.63
N LYS A 145 20.08 -9.20 13.17
CA LYS A 145 19.75 -9.21 11.74
C LYS A 145 19.70 -7.81 11.17
N VAL A 146 20.11 -7.65 9.92
CA VAL A 146 19.96 -6.40 9.17
C VAL A 146 18.56 -6.37 8.56
N THR A 147 17.82 -5.28 8.78
CA THR A 147 16.42 -5.18 8.38
C THR A 147 16.14 -3.96 7.49
N ALA A 148 15.33 -4.15 6.46
CA ALA A 148 14.87 -3.11 5.56
C ALA A 148 13.34 -3.13 5.45
N VAL A 149 12.71 -1.97 5.61
CA VAL A 149 11.24 -1.82 5.52
C VAL A 149 10.88 -0.58 4.70
N ILE A 150 10.12 -0.76 3.61
CA ILE A 150 9.79 0.28 2.64
C ILE A 150 8.27 0.38 2.50
N GLY A 151 7.67 1.51 2.86
CA GLY A 151 6.22 1.78 2.70
C GLY A 151 5.28 0.99 3.62
N PHE A 152 5.75 -0.05 4.31
CA PHE A 152 4.91 -0.99 5.07
C PHE A 152 4.13 -0.30 6.21
N PRO A 153 2.79 -0.45 6.31
CA PRO A 153 1.99 0.19 7.36
C PRO A 153 2.52 -0.03 8.79
N GLY A 154 2.70 1.07 9.54
CA GLY A 154 3.23 1.04 10.92
C GLY A 154 4.77 1.10 11.02
N SER A 155 5.48 1.22 9.89
CA SER A 155 6.95 1.32 9.83
C SER A 155 7.52 2.75 9.84
N ASN A 156 6.72 3.75 10.24
CA ASN A 156 7.17 5.14 10.27
C ASN A 156 8.51 5.30 11.05
N PRO A 157 9.60 5.76 10.41
CA PRO A 157 10.94 5.81 11.01
C PRO A 157 11.14 6.95 12.03
N GLN A 158 10.18 7.88 12.14
CA GLN A 158 10.14 8.90 13.19
C GLN A 158 9.57 8.35 14.52
N LYS A 159 9.09 7.12 14.51
CA LYS A 159 8.61 6.39 15.69
C LYS A 159 9.67 5.41 16.18
N GLU A 160 9.41 4.79 17.33
CA GLU A 160 10.32 3.77 17.91
C GLU A 160 10.33 2.43 17.14
N ASN A 161 9.82 2.39 15.91
CA ASN A 161 9.63 1.20 15.08
C ASN A 161 10.65 1.12 13.94
N GLU A 162 11.87 1.59 14.14
CA GLU A 162 12.87 1.68 13.07
C GLU A 162 13.48 0.32 12.68
N ALA A 163 13.61 0.09 11.38
CA ALA A 163 14.51 -0.91 10.82
C ALA A 163 15.93 -0.33 10.70
N ASP A 164 16.88 -1.05 10.11
CA ASP A 164 18.20 -0.48 9.76
C ASP A 164 18.11 0.42 8.53
N TYR A 165 17.23 0.06 7.58
CA TYR A 165 16.89 0.86 6.41
C TYR A 165 15.38 1.05 6.36
N SER A 166 14.91 2.28 6.43
CA SER A 166 13.48 2.59 6.45
C SER A 166 13.13 3.72 5.50
N ILE A 167 12.10 3.50 4.69
CA ILE A 167 11.51 4.51 3.81
C ILE A 167 10.00 4.49 4.05
N TYR A 168 9.39 5.65 4.29
CA TYR A 168 7.97 5.75 4.58
C TYR A 168 7.34 7.03 4.04
N TYR A 169 6.01 7.03 3.96
CA TYR A 169 5.20 8.19 3.59
C TYR A 169 5.51 9.40 4.49
N GLY A 170 5.76 10.54 3.85
CA GLY A 170 5.84 11.85 4.51
C GLY A 170 4.54 12.64 4.38
N ASP A 171 4.67 13.97 4.40
CA ASP A 171 3.57 14.91 4.22
C ASP A 171 3.23 15.13 2.73
N VAL A 172 1.96 15.42 2.47
CA VAL A 172 1.49 16.05 1.23
C VAL A 172 1.51 17.56 1.43
N LEU A 173 2.41 18.25 0.74
CA LEU A 173 2.62 19.70 0.89
C LEU A 173 1.73 20.55 -0.03
N ALA A 174 1.25 19.98 -1.14
CA ALA A 174 0.29 20.64 -2.03
C ALA A 174 -0.47 19.60 -2.86
N GLU A 175 -1.80 19.73 -2.95
CA GLU A 175 -2.65 18.92 -3.82
C GLU A 175 -2.29 19.07 -5.31
N SER A 176 -2.67 18.11 -6.14
CA SER A 176 -2.49 18.15 -7.59
C SER A 176 -3.14 19.38 -8.24
N SER A 177 -2.64 19.78 -9.40
CA SER A 177 -3.14 20.98 -10.10
C SER A 177 -2.99 20.90 -11.61
N TYR A 178 -3.90 21.56 -12.33
CA TYR A 178 -3.85 21.67 -13.79
C TYR A 178 -4.00 23.12 -14.26
N ASN A 179 -2.87 23.74 -14.58
CA ASN A 179 -2.77 25.19 -14.70
C ASN A 179 -2.49 25.61 -16.15
N LYS A 180 -3.09 26.72 -16.59
CA LYS A 180 -2.67 27.37 -17.84
C LYS A 180 -1.31 28.03 -17.65
N LEU A 181 -0.50 28.04 -18.69
CA LEU A 181 0.79 28.74 -18.72
C LEU A 181 0.68 30.02 -19.56
N ASP A 182 1.32 31.08 -19.10
CA ASP A 182 1.43 32.36 -19.81
C ASP A 182 2.86 32.49 -20.35
N PHE A 183 3.08 31.98 -21.56
CA PHE A 183 4.40 31.98 -22.21
C PHE A 183 4.73 33.35 -22.80
N LYS A 184 5.96 33.82 -22.55
CA LYS A 184 6.50 35.07 -23.07
C LYS A 184 7.91 34.85 -23.62
N PRO A 185 8.42 35.71 -24.51
CA PRO A 185 9.82 35.65 -24.94
C PRO A 185 10.77 35.66 -23.74
N VAL A 186 11.75 34.77 -23.77
CA VAL A 186 12.78 34.64 -22.72
C VAL A 186 13.48 35.99 -22.52
N LYS A 187 13.47 36.47 -21.28
CA LYS A 187 14.24 37.68 -20.91
C LYS A 187 15.62 37.36 -20.37
N LYS A 188 15.71 36.36 -19.50
CA LYS A 188 16.94 36.01 -18.80
C LYS A 188 16.91 34.54 -18.40
N TRP A 189 17.73 33.74 -19.08
CA TRP A 189 18.06 32.36 -18.72
C TRP A 189 19.57 32.18 -18.82
N ASP A 190 20.14 31.46 -17.88
CA ASP A 190 21.56 31.14 -17.89
C ASP A 190 21.76 29.85 -18.70
N ASN A 191 22.46 29.96 -19.83
CA ASN A 191 22.76 28.87 -20.77
C ASN A 191 21.52 28.15 -21.38
N PRO A 192 20.56 28.86 -22.00
CA PRO A 192 19.42 28.20 -22.63
C PRO A 192 19.90 27.27 -23.77
N PRO A 193 19.29 26.08 -23.93
CA PRO A 193 19.54 25.21 -25.07
C PRO A 193 19.30 25.92 -26.40
N LYS A 194 19.96 25.44 -27.46
CA LYS A 194 19.69 25.92 -28.82
C LYS A 194 18.22 25.68 -29.17
N SER A 195 17.58 26.71 -29.70
CA SER A 195 16.19 26.69 -30.14
C SER A 195 16.12 27.26 -31.55
N PHE A 196 15.40 26.58 -32.45
CA PHE A 196 15.18 27.06 -33.81
C PHE A 196 14.34 28.36 -33.82
N SER A 197 13.23 28.34 -33.08
CA SER A 197 12.40 29.52 -32.81
C SER A 197 12.85 30.26 -31.55
N GLU A 198 12.50 31.55 -31.40
CA GLU A 198 12.78 32.33 -30.18
C GLU A 198 12.23 31.60 -28.94
N PRO A 199 13.08 31.24 -27.95
CA PRO A 199 12.66 30.47 -26.80
C PRO A 199 11.66 31.26 -25.94
N GLN A 200 10.75 30.55 -25.27
CA GLN A 200 9.68 31.16 -24.47
C GLN A 200 9.75 30.69 -23.02
N GLU A 201 9.39 31.54 -22.07
CA GLU A 201 9.37 31.24 -20.64
C GLU A 201 7.97 31.39 -20.04
N ALA A 202 7.66 30.55 -19.05
CA ALA A 202 6.50 30.68 -18.17
C ALA A 202 6.90 30.35 -16.72
N HIS A 203 6.09 30.80 -15.76
CA HIS A 203 6.36 30.57 -14.34
C HIS A 203 5.10 30.14 -13.60
N LEU A 204 5.28 29.28 -12.59
CA LEU A 204 4.21 28.82 -11.72
C LEU A 204 4.64 28.94 -10.25
N LYS A 205 3.80 29.56 -9.43
CA LYS A 205 3.98 29.55 -7.98
C LYS A 205 3.23 28.37 -7.37
N ILE A 206 3.91 27.56 -6.57
CA ILE A 206 3.30 26.48 -5.78
C ILE A 206 3.31 26.89 -4.31
N LYS A 207 2.12 26.91 -3.71
CA LYS A 207 1.96 27.15 -2.26
C LYS A 207 2.14 25.84 -1.51
N LEU A 208 3.12 25.79 -0.62
CA LEU A 208 3.42 24.60 0.17
C LEU A 208 2.87 24.74 1.60
N GLN A 209 2.11 23.75 2.07
CA GLN A 209 1.52 23.74 3.39
C GLN A 209 2.61 23.75 4.47
N GLY A 210 2.62 24.80 5.30
CA GLY A 210 3.57 24.93 6.42
C GLY A 210 5.04 25.09 6.00
N LYS A 211 5.31 25.34 4.72
CA LYS A 211 6.66 25.49 4.15
C LYS A 211 6.74 26.77 3.32
N LYS A 212 7.95 27.12 2.84
CA LYS A 212 8.13 28.26 1.93
C LYS A 212 7.59 27.90 0.55
N ASP A 213 6.85 28.82 -0.05
CA ASP A 213 6.38 28.67 -1.44
C ASP A 213 7.57 28.50 -2.41
N VAL A 214 7.37 27.68 -3.44
CA VAL A 214 8.36 27.46 -4.51
C VAL A 214 7.87 28.09 -5.83
N TYR A 215 8.82 28.55 -6.63
CA TYR A 215 8.57 29.09 -7.97
C TYR A 215 9.19 28.14 -8.98
N ILE A 216 8.35 27.64 -9.89
CA ILE A 216 8.76 26.75 -10.96
C ILE A 216 8.89 27.56 -12.24
N HIS A 217 10.05 27.41 -12.88
CA HIS A 217 10.42 28.07 -14.13
C HIS A 217 10.32 27.06 -15.27
N ILE A 218 9.69 27.45 -16.37
CA ILE A 218 9.43 26.58 -17.51
C ILE A 218 9.97 27.27 -18.77
N LEU A 219 10.92 26.63 -19.44
CA LEU A 219 11.50 27.09 -20.69
C LEU A 219 11.02 26.20 -21.84
N ALA A 220 10.34 26.78 -22.82
CA ALA A 220 9.92 26.11 -24.05
C ALA A 220 10.95 26.31 -25.17
N ILE A 221 11.41 25.20 -25.72
CA ILE A 221 12.44 25.11 -26.76
C ILE A 221 11.84 24.44 -27.99
N ASP A 222 12.10 25.04 -29.15
CA ASP A 222 11.88 24.44 -30.45
C ASP A 222 13.16 23.70 -30.85
N SER A 223 13.22 22.40 -30.53
CA SER A 223 14.46 21.63 -30.61
C SER A 223 14.80 21.14 -32.02
N SER A 224 13.92 21.39 -33.01
CA SER A 224 14.09 20.91 -34.38
C SER A 224 14.24 22.04 -35.39
N ASP A 225 15.34 22.03 -36.16
CA ASP A 225 15.54 22.94 -37.28
C ASP A 225 14.79 22.42 -38.51
N ASN A 226 13.47 22.67 -38.54
CA ASN A 226 12.56 22.15 -39.55
C ASN A 226 11.81 23.26 -40.33
N ASN A 227 12.22 24.53 -40.17
CA ASN A 227 11.56 25.72 -40.70
C ASN A 227 10.10 25.92 -40.26
N LYS A 228 9.70 25.35 -39.13
CA LYS A 228 8.38 25.53 -38.51
C LYS A 228 8.59 25.92 -37.05
N LYS A 229 7.67 26.73 -36.53
CA LYS A 229 7.63 27.09 -35.12
C LYS A 229 6.87 26.00 -34.36
N ASP A 230 7.59 25.10 -33.71
CA ASP A 230 6.96 24.01 -32.95
C ASP A 230 7.72 23.59 -31.68
N TYR A 231 7.46 24.31 -30.59
CA TYR A 231 8.03 24.03 -29.27
C TYR A 231 7.65 22.63 -28.78
N ASP A 232 8.60 21.72 -28.87
CA ASP A 232 8.44 20.31 -28.59
C ASP A 232 9.14 19.87 -27.31
N ARG A 233 10.05 20.71 -26.77
CA ARG A 233 10.86 20.44 -25.59
C ARG A 233 10.61 21.50 -24.51
N PHE A 234 10.52 21.06 -23.26
CA PHE A 234 10.33 21.93 -22.11
C PHE A 234 11.35 21.59 -21.02
N HIS A 235 12.02 22.60 -20.48
CA HIS A 235 12.88 22.47 -19.31
C HIS A 235 12.15 23.06 -18.11
N VAL A 236 12.11 22.30 -17.01
CA VAL A 236 11.39 22.68 -15.79
C VAL A 236 12.37 22.65 -14.62
N SER A 237 12.49 23.77 -13.89
CA SER A 237 13.46 23.96 -12.82
C SER A 237 12.95 24.85 -11.68
N GLU A 238 13.63 24.84 -10.53
CA GLU A 238 13.42 25.75 -9.40
C GLU A 238 14.12 27.11 -9.61
N ASP A 239 15.00 27.24 -10.61
CA ASP A 239 15.67 28.50 -10.96
C ASP A 239 15.74 28.75 -12.49
N LEU A 240 16.51 29.77 -12.90
CA LEU A 240 16.61 30.23 -14.30
C LEU A 240 17.83 29.65 -15.04
N THR A 241 18.47 28.64 -14.48
CA THR A 241 19.58 27.89 -15.08
C THR A 241 19.02 26.66 -15.75
N VAL A 242 19.61 26.25 -16.88
CA VAL A 242 19.39 24.90 -17.41
C VAL A 242 20.60 24.04 -17.04
N ASP A 243 20.42 23.13 -16.10
CA ASP A 243 21.43 22.16 -15.70
C ASP A 243 21.10 20.73 -16.19
N SER A 244 22.00 19.78 -15.92
CA SER A 244 21.81 18.38 -16.31
C SER A 244 20.83 17.60 -15.43
N GLN A 245 20.45 18.15 -14.27
CA GLN A 245 19.52 17.57 -13.31
C GLN A 245 18.07 18.04 -13.55
N ASP A 246 17.89 19.15 -14.28
CA ASP A 246 16.61 19.69 -14.68
C ASP A 246 15.80 18.72 -15.54
N ALA A 247 14.48 18.79 -15.37
CA ALA A 247 13.56 17.97 -16.12
C ALA A 247 13.37 18.51 -17.54
N SER A 248 14.13 17.98 -18.50
CA SER A 248 13.90 18.22 -19.94
C SER A 248 12.94 17.19 -20.53
N VAL A 249 11.72 17.63 -20.84
CA VAL A 249 10.63 16.75 -21.29
C VAL A 249 10.09 17.12 -22.66
N GLN A 250 9.59 16.12 -23.38
CA GLN A 250 8.81 16.35 -24.59
C GLN A 250 7.37 16.72 -24.24
N LEU A 251 6.72 17.49 -25.11
CA LEU A 251 5.29 17.79 -24.97
C LEU A 251 4.46 16.50 -24.87
N ASN A 252 3.47 16.49 -23.98
CA ASN A 252 2.61 15.33 -23.68
C ASN A 252 3.37 14.09 -23.17
N LYS A 253 4.58 14.25 -22.64
CA LYS A 253 5.32 13.20 -21.92
C LYS A 253 5.49 13.58 -20.45
N TRP A 254 5.60 12.55 -19.61
CA TRP A 254 5.84 12.72 -18.18
C TRP A 254 7.24 13.25 -17.91
N GLY A 255 7.31 14.13 -16.93
CA GLY A 255 8.54 14.52 -16.23
C GLY A 255 8.35 14.35 -14.74
N GLN A 256 9.46 14.48 -14.03
CA GLN A 256 9.49 14.53 -12.58
C GLN A 256 10.35 15.70 -12.15
N LEU A 257 9.98 16.37 -11.06
CA LEU A 257 10.77 17.46 -10.50
C LEU A 257 10.98 17.22 -9.00
N PRO A 258 12.17 16.75 -8.60
CA PRO A 258 12.59 16.81 -7.20
C PRO A 258 12.65 18.27 -6.74
N LEU A 259 12.29 18.52 -5.48
CA LEU A 259 12.27 19.84 -4.87
C LEU A 259 13.16 19.90 -3.62
N GLN A 260 13.87 21.00 -3.46
CA GLN A 260 14.65 21.27 -2.26
C GLN A 260 13.80 21.91 -1.16
N VAL A 261 13.07 21.09 -0.40
CA VAL A 261 12.23 21.55 0.71
C VAL A 261 12.93 21.40 2.06
N LYS A 262 13.20 22.53 2.73
CA LYS A 262 13.85 22.53 4.06
C LYS A 262 13.11 21.64 5.07
N GLY A 263 13.85 20.66 5.60
CA GLY A 263 13.37 19.73 6.63
C GLY A 263 12.51 18.58 6.10
N ALA A 264 12.46 18.36 4.79
CA ALA A 264 11.99 17.11 4.20
C ALA A 264 13.22 16.25 3.82
N ASP A 265 13.12 14.92 3.91
CA ASP A 265 14.21 14.04 3.45
C ASP A 265 14.23 13.92 1.92
N SER A 266 13.05 13.91 1.32
CA SER A 266 12.84 14.07 -0.12
C SER A 266 11.54 14.84 -0.37
N ALA A 267 11.43 15.56 -1.48
CA ALA A 267 10.19 16.18 -1.93
C ALA A 267 10.15 16.25 -3.45
N GLY A 268 8.97 16.21 -4.05
CA GLY A 268 8.84 16.40 -5.50
C GLY A 268 7.44 16.11 -6.02
N PHE A 269 7.29 16.16 -7.34
CA PHE A 269 6.04 15.80 -8.02
C PHE A 269 6.31 15.31 -9.44
N LEU A 270 5.39 14.51 -9.99
CA LEU A 270 5.33 14.20 -11.41
C LEU A 270 4.55 15.30 -12.14
N PHE A 271 4.89 15.56 -13.40
CA PHE A 271 4.21 16.57 -14.20
C PHE A 271 4.12 16.21 -15.68
N LYS A 272 3.18 16.87 -16.37
CA LYS A 272 2.99 16.75 -17.82
C LYS A 272 2.56 18.08 -18.40
N LEU A 273 3.25 18.52 -19.45
CA LEU A 273 2.81 19.65 -20.27
C LEU A 273 1.90 19.14 -21.37
N LYS A 274 0.63 19.55 -21.34
CA LYS A 274 -0.43 19.04 -22.21
C LYS A 274 -0.91 20.15 -23.15
N GLY A 275 -0.89 19.90 -24.45
CA GLY A 275 -1.32 20.89 -25.45
C GLY A 275 -0.75 20.64 -26.84
N SER A 276 -0.67 21.71 -27.64
CA SER A 276 -0.14 21.69 -29.01
C SER A 276 1.22 22.39 -29.10
N LYS A 277 2.20 21.74 -29.75
CA LYS A 277 3.52 22.34 -30.00
C LYS A 277 3.49 23.56 -30.91
N LYS A 278 2.44 23.68 -31.74
CA LYS A 278 2.25 24.82 -32.65
C LYS A 278 1.65 26.06 -31.96
N ASP A 279 1.05 25.88 -30.79
CA ASP A 279 0.34 26.93 -30.06
C ASP A 279 0.56 26.78 -28.56
N LEU A 280 1.55 27.52 -28.04
CA LEU A 280 1.87 27.55 -26.62
C LEU A 280 0.71 28.05 -25.74
N SER A 281 -0.24 28.81 -26.27
CA SER A 281 -1.41 29.28 -25.48
C SER A 281 -2.35 28.14 -25.10
N SER A 282 -2.29 27.03 -25.85
CA SER A 282 -3.02 25.79 -25.54
C SER A 282 -2.34 24.94 -24.46
N VAL A 283 -1.06 25.19 -24.17
CA VAL A 283 -0.26 24.36 -23.27
C VAL A 283 -0.64 24.62 -21.81
N LYS A 284 -0.92 23.54 -21.10
CA LYS A 284 -1.24 23.52 -19.67
C LYS A 284 -0.27 22.62 -18.93
N PHE A 285 -0.01 22.95 -17.68
CA PHE A 285 0.87 22.24 -16.77
C PHE A 285 0.02 21.45 -15.77
N TYR A 286 -0.03 20.13 -15.95
CA TYR A 286 -0.56 19.23 -14.92
C TYR A 286 0.61 18.78 -14.03
N ARG A 287 0.37 18.71 -12.71
CA ARG A 287 1.24 18.01 -11.76
C ARG A 287 0.44 17.23 -10.73
N THR A 288 1.01 16.12 -10.26
CA THR A 288 0.54 15.37 -9.08
C THR A 288 0.71 16.20 -7.81
N ALA A 289 0.33 15.64 -6.66
CA ALA A 289 0.61 16.28 -5.38
C ALA A 289 2.12 16.44 -5.15
N VAL A 290 2.49 17.45 -4.36
CA VAL A 290 3.86 17.59 -3.85
C VAL A 290 3.98 16.72 -2.61
N THR A 291 4.56 15.55 -2.77
CA THR A 291 4.75 14.56 -1.69
C THR A 291 6.14 14.68 -1.09
N THR A 292 6.28 14.22 0.15
CA THR A 292 7.58 14.05 0.81
C THR A 292 7.76 12.62 1.26
N GLY A 293 9.02 12.20 1.39
CA GLY A 293 9.40 10.91 1.94
C GLY A 293 10.10 11.07 3.28
N LEU A 294 9.98 10.06 4.14
CA LEU A 294 10.79 9.89 5.35
C LEU A 294 11.83 8.81 5.08
N ILE A 295 13.11 9.14 5.17
CA ILE A 295 14.20 8.20 4.81
C ILE A 295 15.20 8.13 5.95
N LYS A 296 15.38 6.93 6.50
CA LYS A 296 16.28 6.67 7.62
C LYS A 296 17.17 5.47 7.36
N GLY A 297 18.46 5.63 7.65
CA GLY A 297 19.44 4.56 7.57
C GLY A 297 20.83 5.06 7.98
N PRO A 298 21.88 4.26 7.72
CA PRO A 298 23.27 4.67 7.94
C PRO A 298 23.66 5.94 7.16
N GLU A 299 24.80 6.53 7.50
CA GLU A 299 25.34 7.70 6.82
C GLU A 299 25.44 7.46 5.29
N GLY A 300 24.99 8.44 4.50
CA GLY A 300 24.97 8.39 3.04
C GLY A 300 23.80 7.60 2.43
N PHE A 301 23.00 6.88 3.24
CA PHE A 301 21.88 6.09 2.73
C PHE A 301 20.83 6.97 2.04
N LYS A 302 20.38 8.02 2.73
CA LYS A 302 19.34 8.92 2.22
C LYS A 302 19.77 9.59 0.93
N GLU A 303 20.97 10.13 0.90
CA GLU A 303 21.53 10.85 -0.23
C GLU A 303 21.57 9.94 -1.46
N LYS A 304 21.99 8.69 -1.29
CA LYS A 304 22.03 7.68 -2.36
C LYS A 304 20.64 7.27 -2.86
N ILE A 305 19.64 7.19 -1.98
CA ILE A 305 18.25 6.93 -2.40
C ILE A 305 17.72 8.12 -3.21
N VAL A 306 17.89 9.35 -2.71
CA VAL A 306 17.39 10.57 -3.37
C VAL A 306 18.10 10.83 -4.69
N GLU A 307 19.42 10.64 -4.77
CA GLU A 307 20.20 10.80 -6.00
C GLU A 307 19.76 9.80 -7.08
N ARG A 308 19.43 8.56 -6.68
CA ARG A 308 19.09 7.49 -7.62
C ARG A 308 17.63 7.50 -8.04
N PHE A 309 16.72 7.77 -7.11
CA PHE A 309 15.28 7.57 -7.30
C PHE A 309 14.48 8.87 -7.14
N GLY A 310 15.13 10.00 -6.84
CA GLY A 310 14.47 11.28 -6.65
C GLY A 310 13.72 11.37 -5.34
N PHE A 311 12.40 11.35 -5.40
CA PHE A 311 11.53 11.58 -4.25
C PHE A 311 10.49 10.46 -4.13
N PHE A 312 9.95 10.29 -2.92
CA PHE A 312 8.82 9.38 -2.68
C PHE A 312 7.57 9.88 -3.44
N PRO A 313 7.10 9.18 -4.49
CA PRO A 313 6.08 9.71 -5.39
C PRO A 313 4.67 9.65 -4.79
N ASP A 314 3.73 10.31 -5.46
CA ASP A 314 2.29 10.22 -5.19
C ASP A 314 1.76 8.86 -5.64
N GLN A 315 0.84 8.26 -4.88
CA GLN A 315 0.38 6.89 -5.15
C GLN A 315 -0.67 6.82 -6.25
N ASP A 316 -1.54 7.84 -6.33
CA ASP A 316 -2.60 7.96 -7.32
C ASP A 316 -3.08 9.43 -7.40
N ASP A 317 -3.94 9.77 -8.37
CA ASP A 317 -4.57 11.10 -8.43
C ASP A 317 -6.02 11.00 -8.93
N LEU A 318 -6.84 10.26 -8.17
CA LEU A 318 -8.26 10.10 -8.46
C LEU A 318 -8.99 11.44 -8.60
N PRO A 319 -8.73 12.47 -7.74
CA PRO A 319 -9.37 13.77 -7.92
C PRO A 319 -9.05 14.44 -9.27
N ALA A 320 -7.85 14.26 -9.83
CA ALA A 320 -7.54 14.76 -11.17
C ALA A 320 -8.24 13.94 -12.26
N PHE A 321 -8.34 12.62 -12.10
CA PHE A 321 -9.06 11.75 -13.02
C PHE A 321 -10.56 12.10 -13.07
N GLU A 322 -11.21 12.24 -11.92
CA GLU A 322 -12.63 12.64 -11.81
C GLU A 322 -12.90 14.01 -12.44
N LYS A 323 -11.95 14.95 -12.33
CA LYS A 323 -12.04 16.29 -12.95
C LYS A 323 -11.72 16.28 -14.45
N GLY A 324 -11.33 15.13 -15.02
CA GLY A 324 -10.92 14.99 -16.41
C GLY A 324 -9.61 15.71 -16.75
N TRP A 325 -8.76 15.98 -15.75
CA TRP A 325 -7.44 16.58 -15.96
C TRP A 325 -6.46 15.57 -16.56
N ILE A 326 -6.60 14.31 -16.16
CA ILE A 326 -5.85 13.17 -16.65
C ILE A 326 -6.80 12.11 -17.23
N SER A 327 -6.30 11.36 -18.21
CA SER A 327 -6.99 10.18 -18.76
C SER A 327 -6.83 8.95 -17.86
N ARG A 328 -7.59 7.88 -18.10
CA ARG A 328 -7.43 6.60 -17.39
C ARG A 328 -6.00 6.08 -17.48
N LYS A 329 -5.42 6.09 -18.69
CA LYS A 329 -4.03 5.70 -18.91
C LYS A 329 -3.04 6.54 -18.08
N GLU A 330 -3.27 7.85 -17.97
CA GLU A 330 -2.40 8.72 -17.18
C GLU A 330 -2.55 8.49 -15.67
N TYR A 331 -3.73 8.06 -15.21
CA TYR A 331 -3.95 7.62 -13.83
C TYR A 331 -3.23 6.31 -13.52
N GLU A 332 -3.30 5.35 -14.45
CA GLU A 332 -2.56 4.09 -14.40
C GLU A 332 -1.04 4.33 -14.39
N GLU A 333 -0.53 5.21 -15.26
CA GLU A 333 0.89 5.59 -15.31
C GLU A 333 1.41 6.20 -13.99
N ILE A 334 0.57 6.91 -13.22
CA ILE A 334 0.94 7.43 -11.89
C ILE A 334 1.07 6.28 -10.87
N ASN A 335 0.10 5.37 -10.85
CA ASN A 335 0.11 4.21 -9.96
C ASN A 335 1.28 3.25 -10.30
N GLU A 336 1.52 2.99 -11.58
CA GLU A 336 2.69 2.23 -12.08
C GLU A 336 3.99 2.90 -11.62
N ASN A 337 4.11 4.23 -11.72
CA ASN A 337 5.30 4.93 -11.25
C ASN A 337 5.52 4.74 -9.75
N PHE A 338 4.46 4.74 -8.95
CA PHE A 338 4.54 4.52 -7.52
C PHE A 338 4.96 3.08 -7.16
N ALA A 339 4.31 2.08 -7.77
CA ALA A 339 4.66 0.67 -7.59
C ALA A 339 6.11 0.39 -8.01
N ASP A 340 6.51 0.88 -9.19
CA ASP A 340 7.88 0.76 -9.69
C ASP A 340 8.90 1.42 -8.77
N TRP A 341 8.60 2.61 -8.25
CA TRP A 341 9.50 3.30 -7.32
C TRP A 341 9.72 2.50 -6.05
N LEU A 342 8.65 1.93 -5.47
CA LEU A 342 8.73 1.10 -4.25
C LEU A 342 9.49 -0.20 -4.52
N ALA A 343 9.16 -0.89 -5.61
CA ALA A 343 9.82 -2.14 -6.00
C ALA A 343 11.30 -1.91 -6.31
N ASP A 344 11.64 -0.97 -7.19
CA ASP A 344 13.02 -0.72 -7.61
C ASP A 344 13.88 -0.22 -6.45
N THR A 345 13.34 0.62 -5.58
CA THR A 345 14.04 1.06 -4.36
C THR A 345 14.30 -0.12 -3.42
N SER A 346 13.29 -0.97 -3.20
CA SER A 346 13.41 -2.15 -2.33
C SER A 346 14.42 -3.17 -2.88
N LEU A 347 14.40 -3.43 -4.18
CA LEU A 347 15.31 -4.36 -4.85
C LEU A 347 16.74 -3.79 -4.97
N PHE A 348 16.89 -2.47 -5.11
CA PHE A 348 18.19 -1.83 -4.95
C PHE A 348 18.73 -2.01 -3.54
N ILE A 349 17.90 -1.82 -2.51
CA ILE A 349 18.31 -2.03 -1.11
C ILE A 349 18.72 -3.49 -0.88
N LYS A 350 17.96 -4.44 -1.43
CA LYS A 350 18.31 -5.87 -1.41
C LYS A 350 19.71 -6.11 -1.97
N LYS A 351 19.98 -5.56 -3.16
CA LYS A 351 21.23 -5.77 -3.89
C LYS A 351 22.43 -5.12 -3.20
N GLU A 352 22.28 -3.86 -2.80
CA GLU A 352 23.36 -3.02 -2.28
C GLU A 352 23.67 -3.33 -0.81
N TYR A 353 22.63 -3.40 0.03
CA TYR A 353 22.78 -3.49 1.48
C TYR A 353 22.55 -4.88 2.05
N LYS A 354 22.01 -5.82 1.25
CA LYS A 354 21.85 -7.25 1.58
C LYS A 354 21.21 -7.46 2.97
N PRO A 355 19.99 -6.93 3.21
CA PRO A 355 19.30 -7.17 4.46
C PRO A 355 18.97 -8.65 4.65
N ASP A 356 18.91 -9.11 5.89
CA ASP A 356 18.41 -10.44 6.24
C ASP A 356 16.87 -10.50 6.13
N LEU A 357 16.19 -9.38 6.36
CA LEU A 357 14.74 -9.20 6.18
C LEU A 357 14.45 -7.96 5.36
N LEU A 358 13.69 -8.11 4.27
CA LEU A 358 13.15 -7.03 3.46
C LEU A 358 11.63 -7.11 3.47
N MET A 359 10.96 -6.03 3.87
CA MET A 359 9.50 -5.91 3.81
C MET A 359 9.11 -4.69 3.00
N PHE A 360 8.22 -4.85 2.02
CA PHE A 360 7.65 -3.72 1.28
C PHE A 360 6.20 -3.98 0.87
N TYR A 361 5.53 -2.91 0.45
CA TYR A 361 4.07 -2.81 0.43
C TYR A 361 3.62 -2.05 -0.81
N GLU A 362 2.52 -2.48 -1.44
CA GLU A 362 1.88 -1.75 -2.54
C GLU A 362 0.35 -1.60 -2.31
N PRO A 363 -0.21 -0.37 -2.44
CA PRO A 363 -1.61 -0.06 -2.11
C PRO A 363 -2.58 -0.16 -3.29
N HIS A 364 -2.10 -0.26 -4.53
CA HIS A 364 -2.90 0.11 -5.71
C HIS A 364 -4.11 -0.79 -5.97
N ILE A 365 -4.09 -2.06 -5.54
CA ILE A 365 -5.28 -2.93 -5.64
C ILE A 365 -6.40 -2.41 -4.73
N ASP A 366 -6.10 -2.11 -3.46
CA ASP A 366 -7.08 -1.54 -2.52
C ASP A 366 -7.68 -0.23 -3.04
N LEU A 367 -6.83 0.68 -3.55
CA LEU A 367 -7.26 1.96 -4.13
C LEU A 367 -8.24 1.76 -5.30
N GLU A 368 -7.93 0.85 -6.23
CA GLU A 368 -8.79 0.55 -7.39
C GLU A 368 -10.08 -0.14 -6.97
N GLU A 369 -10.03 -1.09 -6.03
CA GLU A 369 -11.24 -1.79 -5.58
C GLU A 369 -12.17 -0.87 -4.77
N HIS A 370 -11.65 0.09 -4.00
CA HIS A 370 -12.48 1.10 -3.33
C HIS A 370 -13.34 1.91 -4.30
N GLU A 371 -12.79 2.30 -5.45
CA GLU A 371 -13.47 3.19 -6.39
C GLU A 371 -14.23 2.46 -7.50
N PHE A 372 -13.77 1.26 -7.87
CA PHE A 372 -14.25 0.58 -9.08
C PHE A 372 -14.85 -0.82 -8.82
N LEU A 373 -14.95 -1.31 -7.57
CA LEU A 373 -15.61 -2.60 -7.30
C LEU A 373 -17.13 -2.55 -7.48
N LEU A 374 -17.59 -2.69 -8.73
CA LEU A 374 -18.99 -2.63 -9.13
C LEU A 374 -19.52 -4.03 -9.44
N THR A 375 -19.99 -4.74 -8.42
CA THR A 375 -20.49 -6.12 -8.56
C THR A 375 -21.89 -6.34 -7.97
N ASP A 376 -22.45 -5.37 -7.23
CA ASP A 376 -23.79 -5.42 -6.65
C ASP A 376 -24.74 -4.45 -7.40
N PRO A 377 -25.88 -4.92 -7.94
CA PRO A 377 -26.84 -4.09 -8.68
C PRO A 377 -27.54 -3.00 -7.86
N ARG A 378 -27.35 -2.95 -6.54
CA ARG A 378 -27.78 -1.85 -5.66
C ARG A 378 -26.83 -0.66 -5.71
N GLN A 379 -25.59 -0.86 -6.16
CA GLN A 379 -24.57 0.18 -6.17
C GLN A 379 -24.94 1.33 -7.12
N PRO A 380 -24.66 2.58 -6.75
CA PRO A 380 -24.84 3.72 -7.64
C PRO A 380 -24.07 3.56 -8.95
N GLY A 381 -24.69 3.94 -10.07
CA GLY A 381 -24.04 3.83 -11.39
C GLY A 381 -24.03 2.42 -11.99
N TYR A 382 -24.62 1.41 -11.32
CA TYR A 382 -24.62 0.04 -11.84
C TYR A 382 -25.26 -0.07 -13.24
N SER A 383 -24.45 -0.52 -14.19
CA SER A 383 -24.86 -0.92 -15.55
C SER A 383 -23.87 -1.97 -16.06
N GLN A 384 -24.28 -2.83 -17.00
CA GLN A 384 -23.39 -3.87 -17.51
C GLN A 384 -22.16 -3.31 -18.23
N GLU A 385 -22.28 -2.11 -18.80
CA GLU A 385 -21.15 -1.42 -19.45
C GLU A 385 -20.17 -0.86 -18.44
N ALA A 386 -20.67 -0.28 -17.34
CA ALA A 386 -19.83 0.16 -16.22
C ALA A 386 -19.13 -1.03 -15.55
N VAL A 387 -19.84 -2.14 -15.32
CA VAL A 387 -19.27 -3.37 -14.72
C VAL A 387 -18.08 -3.86 -15.53
N LYS A 388 -18.23 -4.02 -16.85
CA LYS A 388 -17.14 -4.45 -17.74
C LYS A 388 -15.96 -3.47 -17.74
N THR A 389 -16.26 -2.18 -17.76
CA THR A 389 -15.23 -1.13 -17.75
C THR A 389 -14.43 -1.19 -16.45
N TYR A 390 -15.10 -1.25 -15.31
CA TYR A 390 -14.44 -1.23 -14.00
C TYR A 390 -13.76 -2.56 -13.68
N GLU A 391 -14.29 -3.68 -14.15
CA GLU A 391 -13.60 -4.97 -14.10
C GLU A 391 -12.25 -4.92 -14.83
N SER A 392 -12.16 -4.18 -15.94
CA SER A 392 -10.88 -4.00 -16.64
C SER A 392 -9.87 -3.17 -15.84
N TYR A 393 -10.34 -2.20 -15.04
CA TYR A 393 -9.49 -1.37 -14.17
C TYR A 393 -8.94 -2.18 -13.00
N ILE A 394 -9.80 -2.95 -12.33
CA ILE A 394 -9.36 -3.86 -11.27
C ILE A 394 -8.40 -4.91 -11.85
N LYS A 395 -8.72 -5.48 -13.02
CA LYS A 395 -7.83 -6.45 -13.67
C LYS A 395 -6.43 -5.86 -13.93
N TRP A 396 -6.35 -4.65 -14.44
CA TRP A 396 -5.07 -3.95 -14.64
C TRP A 396 -4.29 -3.80 -13.33
N ALA A 397 -4.96 -3.53 -12.20
CA ALA A 397 -4.28 -3.41 -10.90
C ALA A 397 -3.61 -4.72 -10.46
N TYR A 398 -4.27 -5.87 -10.73
CA TYR A 398 -3.71 -7.19 -10.47
C TYR A 398 -2.58 -7.55 -11.45
N GLU A 399 -2.67 -7.11 -12.71
CA GLU A 399 -1.57 -7.25 -13.70
C GLU A 399 -0.34 -6.46 -13.24
N ASN A 400 -0.49 -5.21 -12.80
CA ASN A 400 0.58 -4.39 -12.25
C ASN A 400 1.21 -5.04 -10.98
N ALA A 401 0.40 -5.61 -10.10
CA ALA A 401 0.91 -6.37 -8.96
C ALA A 401 1.71 -7.61 -9.38
N ASP A 402 1.26 -8.32 -10.42
CA ASP A 402 1.97 -9.49 -10.95
C ASP A 402 3.32 -9.11 -11.58
N ASP A 403 3.43 -7.93 -12.20
CA ASP A 403 4.69 -7.38 -12.68
C ASP A 403 5.69 -7.14 -11.52
N THR A 404 5.23 -6.59 -10.39
CA THR A 404 6.06 -6.46 -9.17
C THR A 404 6.50 -7.84 -8.65
N ILE A 405 5.63 -8.84 -8.67
CA ILE A 405 5.97 -10.23 -8.31
C ILE A 405 7.06 -10.76 -9.26
N GLY A 406 6.93 -10.51 -10.56
CA GLY A 406 7.91 -10.84 -11.58
C GLY A 406 9.27 -10.21 -11.32
N LYS A 407 9.33 -8.89 -11.11
CA LYS A 407 10.55 -8.14 -10.78
C LYS A 407 11.22 -8.67 -9.50
N THR A 408 10.41 -8.92 -8.46
CA THR A 408 10.89 -9.40 -7.16
C THR A 408 11.49 -10.79 -7.27
N SER A 409 10.77 -11.72 -7.90
CA SER A 409 11.25 -13.10 -8.09
C SER A 409 12.50 -13.18 -8.97
N ALA A 410 12.62 -12.30 -9.97
CA ALA A 410 13.82 -12.21 -10.82
C ALA A 410 15.05 -11.66 -10.08
N ALA A 411 14.86 -10.86 -9.03
CA ALA A 411 15.92 -10.31 -8.18
C ALA A 411 16.34 -11.25 -7.02
N MET A 412 15.66 -12.38 -6.87
CA MET A 412 16.00 -13.40 -5.86
C MET A 412 17.22 -14.23 -6.27
N THR A 413 17.92 -14.72 -5.26
CA THR A 413 18.98 -15.73 -5.35
C THR A 413 18.40 -17.07 -4.93
N GLU A 414 19.12 -18.17 -5.17
CA GLU A 414 18.73 -19.51 -4.72
C GLU A 414 18.63 -19.65 -3.19
N ASN A 415 19.18 -18.67 -2.45
CA ASN A 415 19.13 -18.64 -0.99
C ASN A 415 17.95 -17.84 -0.44
N ASP A 416 17.25 -17.05 -1.25
CA ASP A 416 16.20 -16.17 -0.78
C ASP A 416 14.87 -16.92 -0.57
N ARG A 417 14.02 -16.32 0.27
CA ARG A 417 12.62 -16.74 0.45
C ARG A 417 11.71 -15.54 0.21
N LEU A 418 10.54 -15.78 -0.38
CA LEU A 418 9.55 -14.76 -0.71
C LEU A 418 8.19 -15.18 -0.18
N PHE A 419 7.59 -14.31 0.64
CA PHE A 419 6.18 -14.35 0.97
C PHE A 419 5.44 -13.26 0.20
N ILE A 420 4.40 -13.64 -0.54
CA ILE A 420 3.38 -12.74 -1.06
C ILE A 420 2.19 -12.83 -0.12
N VAL A 421 1.81 -11.71 0.47
CA VAL A 421 0.71 -11.63 1.43
C VAL A 421 -0.23 -10.51 1.05
N SER A 422 -1.46 -10.59 1.54
CA SER A 422 -2.31 -9.41 1.70
C SER A 422 -2.87 -9.36 3.10
N ASP A 423 -3.37 -8.20 3.45
CA ASP A 423 -3.85 -7.87 4.78
C ASP A 423 -5.36 -8.09 4.90
N HIS A 424 -6.12 -7.82 3.85
CA HIS A 424 -7.53 -8.18 3.71
C HIS A 424 -7.92 -8.32 2.23
N GLY A 425 -9.19 -8.68 1.97
CA GLY A 425 -9.85 -8.47 0.68
C GLY A 425 -10.76 -7.24 0.69
N MET A 426 -11.78 -7.21 -0.18
CA MET A 426 -12.69 -6.07 -0.36
C MET A 426 -14.12 -6.53 -0.67
N GLU A 427 -15.11 -5.85 -0.10
CA GLU A 427 -16.53 -6.10 -0.32
C GLU A 427 -17.22 -4.98 -1.12
N PRO A 428 -18.21 -5.30 -1.97
CA PRO A 428 -19.01 -4.29 -2.63
C PRO A 428 -19.89 -3.53 -1.61
N ILE A 429 -19.97 -2.22 -1.74
CA ILE A 429 -20.79 -1.33 -0.91
C ILE A 429 -21.76 -0.52 -1.78
N HIS A 430 -23.04 -0.54 -1.40
CA HIS A 430 -24.09 0.22 -2.07
C HIS A 430 -24.55 1.42 -1.25
N SER A 431 -24.23 1.47 0.04
CA SER A 431 -24.73 2.53 0.92
C SER A 431 -23.83 2.87 2.08
N ARG A 432 -23.96 4.10 2.54
CA ARG A 432 -23.27 4.65 3.69
C ARG A 432 -24.23 4.90 4.83
N ILE A 433 -23.87 4.45 6.03
CA ILE A 433 -24.57 4.71 7.30
C ILE A 433 -23.77 5.67 8.16
N SER A 434 -24.42 6.53 8.94
CA SER A 434 -23.73 7.56 9.74
C SER A 434 -24.06 7.48 11.24
N PRO A 435 -23.22 6.82 12.05
CA PRO A 435 -23.50 6.63 13.48
C PRO A 435 -23.64 7.93 14.26
N ASN A 436 -22.87 8.96 13.91
CA ASN A 436 -22.97 10.28 14.56
C ASN A 436 -24.30 10.99 14.27
N TYR A 437 -24.95 10.69 13.14
CA TYR A 437 -26.32 11.16 12.88
C TYR A 437 -27.32 10.47 13.83
N GLU A 438 -27.18 9.18 14.04
CA GLU A 438 -28.09 8.39 14.89
C GLU A 438 -27.93 8.72 16.37
N LEU A 439 -26.68 8.92 16.83
CA LEU A 439 -26.40 9.47 18.16
C LEU A 439 -27.04 10.86 18.35
N LYS A 440 -26.99 11.71 17.32
CA LYS A 440 -27.63 13.03 17.35
C LYS A 440 -29.14 12.90 17.46
N LYS A 441 -29.76 12.03 16.67
CA LYS A 441 -31.20 11.74 16.69
C LYS A 441 -31.66 11.20 18.04
N ALA A 442 -30.86 10.35 18.69
CA ALA A 442 -31.09 9.85 20.04
C ALA A 442 -30.82 10.89 21.15
N GLY A 443 -30.26 12.06 20.82
CA GLY A 443 -29.91 13.09 21.79
C GLY A 443 -28.61 12.83 22.56
N LEU A 444 -27.84 11.80 22.18
CA LEU A 444 -26.54 11.43 22.73
C LEU A 444 -25.39 12.30 22.17
N LEU A 445 -25.58 12.91 21.00
CA LEU A 445 -24.67 13.87 20.38
C LEU A 445 -25.41 15.19 20.12
N LYS A 446 -24.75 16.31 20.36
CA LYS A 446 -25.28 17.67 20.11
C LYS A 446 -24.36 18.43 19.17
N LEU A 447 -24.95 19.29 18.35
CA LEU A 447 -24.22 20.21 17.48
C LEU A 447 -24.37 21.64 18.00
N ASN A 448 -23.33 22.44 17.86
CA ASN A 448 -23.37 23.88 18.13
C ASN A 448 -24.09 24.63 16.98
N LYS A 449 -24.24 25.95 17.11
CA LYS A 449 -24.89 26.81 16.10
C LYS A 449 -24.21 26.79 14.72
N LYS A 450 -22.94 26.39 14.64
CA LYS A 450 -22.18 26.24 13.39
C LYS A 450 -22.31 24.86 12.76
N GLY A 451 -23.05 23.94 13.39
CA GLY A 451 -23.21 22.56 12.94
C GLY A 451 -22.02 21.65 13.31
N GLU A 452 -21.11 22.11 14.16
CA GLU A 452 -19.98 21.32 14.66
C GLU A 452 -20.37 20.58 15.94
N VAL A 453 -19.70 19.48 16.27
CA VAL A 453 -19.99 18.71 17.49
C VAL A 453 -19.72 19.55 18.75
N ASP A 454 -20.75 19.71 19.58
CA ASP A 454 -20.64 20.34 20.89
C ASP A 454 -20.33 19.28 21.95
N LEU A 455 -19.04 19.12 22.25
CA LEU A 455 -18.56 18.11 23.20
C LEU A 455 -19.05 18.36 24.64
N SER A 456 -19.34 19.61 25.01
CA SER A 456 -19.81 19.94 26.37
C SER A 456 -21.23 19.42 26.64
N ASN A 457 -21.98 19.12 25.58
CA ASN A 457 -23.35 18.60 25.64
C ASN A 457 -23.51 17.24 24.94
N SER A 458 -22.42 16.62 24.49
CA SER A 458 -22.43 15.31 23.82
C SER A 458 -21.93 14.22 24.75
N LYS A 459 -22.76 13.20 24.97
CA LYS A 459 -22.45 12.03 25.79
C LYS A 459 -21.62 10.99 25.03
N ALA A 460 -21.72 10.95 23.70
CA ALA A 460 -21.02 9.98 22.89
C ALA A 460 -20.61 10.53 21.51
N TYR A 461 -19.59 9.92 20.92
CA TYR A 461 -19.10 10.22 19.57
C TYR A 461 -18.55 8.95 18.92
N ALA A 462 -18.84 8.76 17.65
CA ALA A 462 -18.36 7.64 16.86
C ALA A 462 -17.19 8.05 15.96
N VAL A 463 -16.15 7.20 15.94
CA VAL A 463 -15.05 7.25 14.99
C VAL A 463 -15.17 6.03 14.09
N ALA A 464 -15.23 6.26 12.78
CA ALA A 464 -15.47 5.21 11.78
C ALA A 464 -14.24 4.98 10.89
N SER A 465 -14.06 3.74 10.43
CA SER A 465 -13.08 3.35 9.42
C SER A 465 -13.64 2.15 8.66
N GLY A 466 -13.81 2.30 7.34
CA GLY A 466 -14.43 1.29 6.49
C GLY A 466 -15.81 0.87 7.00
N THR A 467 -16.01 -0.43 7.20
CA THR A 467 -17.28 -1.01 7.67
C THR A 467 -17.40 -1.13 9.20
N ILE A 468 -16.46 -0.54 9.97
CA ILE A 468 -16.44 -0.57 11.44
C ILE A 468 -16.49 0.85 12.03
N ALA A 469 -17.15 0.99 13.17
CA ALA A 469 -17.05 2.20 13.99
C ALA A 469 -16.93 1.89 15.49
N HIS A 470 -16.12 2.69 16.16
CA HIS A 470 -15.99 2.71 17.59
C HIS A 470 -16.75 3.91 18.15
N VAL A 471 -17.72 3.64 19.02
CA VAL A 471 -18.47 4.67 19.76
C VAL A 471 -17.83 4.85 21.13
N TYR A 472 -17.41 6.07 21.43
CA TYR A 472 -16.77 6.45 22.69
C TYR A 472 -17.75 7.26 23.53
N ILE A 473 -17.83 6.95 24.81
CA ILE A 473 -18.59 7.67 25.83
C ILE A 473 -17.70 8.77 26.43
N ASN A 474 -18.25 9.98 26.56
CA ASN A 474 -17.57 11.15 27.13
C ASN A 474 -17.47 11.07 28.67
N LEU A 475 -16.70 10.10 29.17
CA LEU A 475 -16.66 9.69 30.57
C LEU A 475 -15.78 10.64 31.43
N LYS A 476 -16.30 11.07 32.58
CA LYS A 476 -15.52 11.86 33.54
C LYS A 476 -14.34 11.04 34.06
N GLY A 477 -13.16 11.66 34.06
CA GLY A 477 -11.92 11.05 34.53
C GLY A 477 -11.14 10.27 33.48
N ARG A 478 -11.73 9.98 32.31
CA ARG A 478 -11.05 9.34 31.17
C ARG A 478 -10.84 10.32 30.01
N GLU A 479 -11.85 11.11 29.69
CA GLU A 479 -11.80 12.15 28.65
C GLU A 479 -11.50 13.51 29.27
N LYS A 480 -10.72 14.35 28.57
CA LYS A 480 -10.23 15.64 29.11
C LYS A 480 -11.35 16.54 29.64
N ASP A 481 -12.51 16.52 29.00
CA ASP A 481 -13.69 17.34 29.33
C ASP A 481 -14.93 16.43 29.48
N GLY A 482 -14.76 15.25 30.07
CA GLY A 482 -15.82 14.25 30.24
C GLY A 482 -17.05 14.79 30.98
N ILE A 483 -18.25 14.40 30.55
CA ILE A 483 -19.53 14.87 31.12
C ILE A 483 -20.39 13.75 31.70
N VAL A 484 -20.16 12.50 31.29
CA VAL A 484 -20.89 11.33 31.80
C VAL A 484 -20.24 10.89 33.10
N ASP A 485 -21.01 10.89 34.20
CA ASP A 485 -20.52 10.35 35.48
C ASP A 485 -20.30 8.84 35.38
N PRO A 486 -19.27 8.26 36.04
CA PRO A 486 -19.01 6.82 35.97
C PRO A 486 -20.19 5.93 36.37
N LYS A 487 -21.02 6.38 37.32
CA LYS A 487 -22.26 5.70 37.73
C LYS A 487 -23.32 5.60 36.61
N ASP A 488 -23.25 6.48 35.61
CA ASP A 488 -24.18 6.54 34.49
C ASP A 488 -23.62 5.83 33.23
N TYR A 489 -22.41 5.28 33.30
CA TYR A 489 -21.73 4.63 32.16
C TYR A 489 -22.60 3.54 31.53
N GLU A 490 -23.01 2.53 32.31
CA GLU A 490 -23.82 1.41 31.81
C GLU A 490 -25.15 1.88 31.23
N LYS A 491 -25.76 2.90 31.84
CA LYS A 491 -27.01 3.48 31.34
C LYS A 491 -26.82 4.10 29.96
N VAL A 492 -25.75 4.88 29.76
CA VAL A 492 -25.43 5.52 28.47
C VAL A 492 -25.04 4.47 27.43
N GLN A 493 -24.24 3.47 27.79
CA GLN A 493 -23.88 2.37 26.89
C GLN A 493 -25.13 1.61 26.40
N ASN A 494 -26.03 1.27 27.31
CA ASN A 494 -27.30 0.63 26.97
C ASN A 494 -28.20 1.50 26.06
N GLU A 495 -28.17 2.82 26.23
CA GLU A 495 -28.89 3.77 25.38
C GLU A 495 -28.29 3.81 23.96
N ILE A 496 -26.96 3.79 23.85
CA ILE A 496 -26.22 3.68 22.58
C ILE A 496 -26.60 2.38 21.86
N VAL A 497 -26.51 1.25 22.54
CA VAL A 497 -26.82 -0.07 21.99
C VAL A 497 -28.26 -0.14 21.49
N ARG A 498 -29.22 0.32 22.28
CA ARG A 498 -30.64 0.38 21.89
C ARG A 498 -30.87 1.25 20.66
N THR A 499 -30.17 2.39 20.57
CA THR A 499 -30.21 3.26 19.40
C THR A 499 -29.84 2.48 18.14
N PHE A 500 -28.70 1.78 18.16
CA PHE A 500 -28.21 1.08 16.97
C PHE A 500 -29.00 -0.20 16.63
N LYS A 501 -29.45 -0.98 17.64
CA LYS A 501 -30.34 -2.15 17.43
C LYS A 501 -31.68 -1.77 16.79
N GLY A 502 -32.12 -0.52 16.93
CA GLY A 502 -33.39 -0.01 16.40
C GLY A 502 -33.35 0.45 14.93
N ILE A 503 -32.17 0.59 14.33
CA ILE A 503 -32.02 1.17 12.99
C ILE A 503 -32.44 0.16 11.91
N LYS A 504 -33.11 0.67 10.87
CA LYS A 504 -33.60 -0.11 9.74
C LYS A 504 -33.39 0.66 8.46
N ASP A 505 -32.95 -0.02 7.41
CA ASP A 505 -32.99 0.54 6.06
C ASP A 505 -34.34 0.26 5.40
N GLU A 506 -35.10 1.32 5.16
CA GLU A 506 -36.45 1.27 4.56
C GLU A 506 -36.42 1.36 3.02
N ARG A 507 -35.25 1.50 2.40
CA ARG A 507 -35.08 1.59 0.93
C ARG A 507 -35.23 0.21 0.25
N LYS A 508 -36.39 -0.45 0.37
CA LYS A 508 -36.50 -1.91 0.14
C LYS A 508 -37.50 -2.46 -0.90
N LEU A 509 -38.21 -1.64 -1.68
CA LEU A 509 -39.06 -2.17 -2.78
C LEU A 509 -38.39 -2.14 -4.16
N ALA A 510 -37.59 -1.12 -4.46
CA ALA A 510 -36.95 -0.96 -5.77
C ALA A 510 -35.70 -1.85 -5.96
N SER A 511 -34.99 -2.20 -4.89
CA SER A 511 -33.74 -2.98 -4.93
C SER A 511 -33.94 -4.48 -5.14
N ARG A 512 -34.98 -5.08 -4.53
CA ARG A 512 -35.23 -6.54 -4.62
C ARG A 512 -35.49 -7.05 -6.02
N LYS A 513 -36.34 -6.36 -6.80
CA LYS A 513 -36.64 -6.75 -8.19
C LYS A 513 -35.39 -6.72 -9.06
N LYS A 514 -34.50 -5.74 -8.84
CA LYS A 514 -33.20 -5.65 -9.54
C LYS A 514 -32.28 -6.78 -9.15
N LEU A 515 -32.14 -7.08 -7.86
CA LEU A 515 -31.32 -8.19 -7.34
C LEU A 515 -31.78 -9.56 -7.87
N LEU A 516 -33.08 -9.86 -7.80
CA LEU A 516 -33.61 -11.13 -8.31
C LEU A 516 -33.38 -11.26 -9.82
N LYS A 517 -33.59 -10.18 -10.58
CA LYS A 517 -33.30 -10.17 -12.02
C LYS A 517 -31.81 -10.35 -12.31
N HIS A 518 -30.93 -9.75 -11.51
CA HIS A 518 -29.48 -9.87 -11.65
C HIS A 518 -29.02 -11.30 -11.39
N HIS A 519 -29.37 -11.91 -10.25
CA HIS A 519 -29.00 -13.30 -9.95
C HIS A 519 -29.52 -14.29 -11.01
N TYR A 520 -30.73 -14.07 -11.52
CA TYR A 520 -31.27 -14.86 -12.62
C TYR A 520 -30.46 -14.71 -13.92
N ASN A 521 -30.08 -13.48 -14.27
CA ASN A 521 -29.27 -13.22 -15.47
C ASN A 521 -27.86 -13.80 -15.35
N GLU A 522 -27.18 -13.61 -14.21
CA GLU A 522 -25.87 -14.22 -13.96
C GLU A 522 -25.92 -15.75 -14.10
N TRP A 523 -26.95 -16.38 -13.53
CA TRP A 523 -27.15 -17.81 -13.65
C TRP A 523 -27.35 -18.25 -15.10
N ARG A 524 -28.22 -17.55 -15.83
CA ARG A 524 -28.49 -17.83 -17.24
C ARG A 524 -27.22 -17.71 -18.09
N ASP A 525 -26.45 -16.66 -17.88
CA ASP A 525 -25.24 -16.38 -18.65
C ASP A 525 -24.16 -17.42 -18.34
N ARG A 526 -23.96 -17.77 -17.05
CA ARG A 526 -23.04 -18.86 -16.64
C ARG A 526 -23.46 -20.25 -17.12
N ALA A 527 -24.76 -20.54 -17.13
CA ALA A 527 -25.29 -21.80 -17.64
C ALA A 527 -25.01 -21.99 -19.14
N GLY A 528 -24.92 -20.89 -19.89
CA GLY A 528 -24.64 -20.90 -21.33
C GLY A 528 -23.18 -21.13 -21.70
N GLU A 529 -22.22 -20.82 -20.82
CA GLU A 529 -20.79 -20.81 -21.19
C GLU A 529 -20.07 -22.14 -20.97
N ASN A 530 -20.46 -22.99 -20.00
CA ASN A 530 -19.88 -24.34 -19.80
C ASN A 530 -20.76 -25.32 -18.96
N GLY A 531 -22.03 -24.97 -18.71
CA GLY A 531 -22.86 -25.67 -17.72
C GLY A 531 -22.47 -25.34 -16.27
N LEU A 532 -23.44 -25.40 -15.35
CA LEU A 532 -23.23 -25.07 -13.94
C LEU A 532 -22.99 -26.32 -13.09
N THR A 533 -22.11 -26.20 -12.09
CA THR A 533 -22.00 -27.22 -11.04
C THR A 533 -23.21 -27.20 -10.12
N TRP A 534 -23.45 -28.31 -9.40
CA TRP A 534 -24.53 -28.40 -8.42
C TRP A 534 -24.35 -27.35 -7.30
N GLN A 535 -23.11 -27.12 -6.86
CA GLN A 535 -22.81 -26.16 -5.80
C GLN A 535 -23.12 -24.71 -6.22
N GLU A 536 -22.75 -24.32 -7.44
CA GLU A 536 -23.07 -22.98 -7.97
C GLU A 536 -24.57 -22.76 -8.12
N THR A 537 -25.30 -23.80 -8.53
CA THR A 537 -26.77 -23.76 -8.61
C THR A 537 -27.39 -23.61 -7.22
N LYS A 538 -26.85 -24.30 -6.21
CA LYS A 538 -27.30 -24.17 -4.80
C LYS A 538 -27.06 -22.77 -4.27
N ASP A 539 -25.88 -22.20 -4.50
CA ASP A 539 -25.50 -20.89 -4.01
C ASP A 539 -26.39 -19.79 -4.63
N MET A 540 -26.76 -19.92 -5.92
CA MET A 540 -27.75 -19.04 -6.56
C MET A 540 -29.15 -19.19 -5.95
N VAL A 541 -29.64 -20.43 -5.78
CA VAL A 541 -30.96 -20.65 -5.18
C VAL A 541 -31.01 -20.03 -3.78
N ASN A 542 -29.96 -20.23 -2.99
CA ASN A 542 -29.82 -19.63 -1.67
C ASN A 542 -29.79 -18.09 -1.73
N SER A 543 -29.03 -17.48 -2.64
CA SER A 543 -28.98 -16.01 -2.76
C SER A 543 -30.36 -15.43 -3.10
N MET A 544 -31.10 -16.07 -4.02
CA MET A 544 -32.48 -15.69 -4.34
C MET A 544 -33.42 -15.85 -3.13
N PHE A 545 -33.33 -16.97 -2.40
CA PHE A 545 -34.12 -17.19 -1.20
C PHE A 545 -33.84 -16.15 -0.12
N HIS A 546 -32.58 -15.74 0.07
CA HIS A 546 -32.20 -14.69 1.01
C HIS A 546 -32.82 -13.33 0.62
N VAL A 547 -32.77 -12.96 -0.66
CA VAL A 547 -33.39 -11.71 -1.15
C VAL A 547 -34.91 -11.69 -0.92
N ILE A 548 -35.57 -12.85 -1.01
CA ILE A 548 -37.02 -13.00 -0.80
C ILE A 548 -37.39 -12.98 0.69
N GLN A 549 -36.62 -13.65 1.55
CA GLN A 549 -36.92 -13.77 2.99
C GLN A 549 -36.67 -12.48 3.77
N ASP A 550 -35.69 -11.67 3.36
CA ASP A 550 -35.22 -10.56 4.19
C ASP A 550 -36.12 -9.31 4.08
N LYS A 551 -37.16 -9.25 4.93
CA LYS A 551 -38.19 -8.20 4.94
C LYS A 551 -37.68 -6.81 5.37
N LYS A 552 -36.59 -6.67 6.14
CA LYS A 552 -36.03 -5.40 6.67
C LYS A 552 -34.52 -5.54 6.89
N GLU A 553 -33.69 -4.76 6.18
CA GLU A 553 -32.22 -4.84 6.29
C GLU A 553 -31.83 -4.07 7.56
N ASN A 554 -31.23 -4.77 8.53
CA ASN A 554 -30.53 -4.11 9.61
C ASN A 554 -29.14 -3.71 9.07
N PRO A 555 -28.80 -2.42 8.99
CA PRO A 555 -27.52 -1.99 8.44
C PRO A 555 -26.32 -2.30 9.35
N TYR A 556 -26.56 -2.72 10.60
CA TYR A 556 -25.54 -3.21 11.52
C TYR A 556 -25.75 -4.71 11.78
N GLU A 557 -24.79 -5.55 11.39
CA GLU A 557 -24.87 -6.99 11.66
C GLU A 557 -24.50 -7.33 13.11
N LYS A 558 -23.62 -6.53 13.71
CA LYS A 558 -23.05 -6.80 15.01
C LYS A 558 -22.80 -5.51 15.77
N ILE A 559 -23.21 -5.52 17.04
CA ILE A 559 -23.02 -4.45 18.00
C ILE A 559 -22.36 -5.10 19.21
N THR A 560 -21.09 -4.79 19.45
CA THR A 560 -20.29 -5.39 20.54
C THR A 560 -20.20 -4.41 21.70
N GLU A 561 -20.61 -4.89 22.88
CA GLU A 561 -20.63 -4.14 24.15
C GLU A 561 -19.35 -4.41 24.95
N SER A 562 -19.09 -3.66 26.04
CA SER A 562 -17.80 -3.72 26.75
C SER A 562 -17.45 -5.10 27.33
N ASP A 563 -18.43 -5.81 27.85
CA ASP A 563 -18.31 -7.16 28.42
C ASP A 563 -17.98 -8.24 27.37
N GLN A 564 -18.18 -7.92 26.09
CA GLN A 564 -17.95 -8.84 24.97
C GLN A 564 -16.66 -8.52 24.20
N LYS A 565 -15.91 -7.47 24.57
CA LYS A 565 -14.75 -7.02 23.78
C LYS A 565 -13.61 -8.02 23.74
N GLU A 566 -13.30 -8.67 24.85
CA GLU A 566 -12.24 -9.69 24.93
C GLU A 566 -12.53 -10.85 23.97
N ALA A 567 -13.75 -11.38 24.01
CA ALA A 567 -14.20 -12.44 23.10
C ALA A 567 -14.18 -12.04 21.61
N ASN A 568 -14.08 -10.74 21.31
CA ASN A 568 -14.10 -10.18 19.96
C ASN A 568 -12.79 -9.49 19.55
N ASN A 569 -11.69 -9.67 20.32
CA ASN A 569 -10.36 -9.10 20.08
C ASN A 569 -10.28 -7.56 20.13
N PHE A 570 -11.14 -6.92 20.92
CA PHE A 570 -11.18 -5.47 21.09
C PHE A 570 -10.90 -5.01 22.53
N ASP A 571 -10.28 -5.85 23.36
CA ASP A 571 -9.91 -5.48 24.72
C ASP A 571 -8.63 -4.63 24.73
N HIS A 572 -8.78 -3.36 24.34
CA HIS A 572 -7.70 -2.39 24.35
C HIS A 572 -8.20 -0.99 24.68
N ARG A 573 -7.35 -0.17 25.30
CA ARG A 573 -7.68 1.24 25.65
C ARG A 573 -8.03 2.13 24.45
N ASN A 574 -7.64 1.73 23.24
CA ASN A 574 -7.96 2.44 22.01
C ASN A 574 -9.34 2.05 21.45
N ALA A 575 -9.97 0.97 21.93
CA ALA A 575 -11.27 0.53 21.44
C ALA A 575 -12.42 1.30 22.11
N GLY A 576 -13.36 1.80 21.31
CA GLY A 576 -14.57 2.46 21.81
C GLY A 576 -15.46 1.58 22.66
N ASP A 577 -16.26 2.18 23.54
CA ASP A 577 -17.17 1.54 24.50
C ASP A 577 -18.23 0.65 23.87
N VAL A 578 -18.62 0.95 22.62
CA VAL A 578 -19.46 0.10 21.77
C VAL A 578 -18.83 0.03 20.38
N ILE A 579 -18.83 -1.14 19.78
CA ILE A 579 -18.27 -1.37 18.43
C ILE A 579 -19.39 -1.76 17.50
N LEU A 580 -19.47 -1.09 16.36
CA LEU A 580 -20.47 -1.27 15.33
C LEU A 580 -19.80 -1.91 14.12
N ALA A 581 -20.34 -3.03 13.66
CA ALA A 581 -19.98 -3.63 12.38
C ALA A 581 -21.15 -3.55 11.41
N ALA A 582 -20.88 -3.02 10.22
CA ALA A 582 -21.87 -2.88 9.17
C ALA A 582 -22.22 -4.24 8.56
N ALA A 583 -23.50 -4.42 8.23
CA ALA A 583 -23.94 -5.54 7.42
C ALA A 583 -23.31 -5.46 6.00
N PRO A 584 -23.23 -6.58 5.25
CA PRO A 584 -22.71 -6.56 3.88
C PRO A 584 -23.43 -5.53 3.00
N GLY A 585 -22.67 -4.79 2.19
CA GLY A 585 -23.20 -3.72 1.33
C GLY A 585 -23.22 -2.33 1.96
N TYR A 586 -22.86 -2.19 3.24
CA TYR A 586 -22.85 -0.91 3.95
C TYR A 586 -21.43 -0.50 4.38
N ILE A 587 -21.13 0.79 4.23
CA ILE A 587 -19.93 1.45 4.79
C ILE A 587 -20.32 2.43 5.89
N ILE A 588 -19.43 2.67 6.85
CA ILE A 588 -19.68 3.57 7.98
C ILE A 588 -19.03 4.94 7.78
N GLY A 589 -19.86 5.97 7.81
CA GLY A 589 -19.52 7.37 7.68
C GLY A 589 -19.15 8.08 8.98
N LYS A 590 -18.29 9.08 8.88
CA LYS A 590 -17.83 9.91 10.02
C LYS A 590 -18.77 11.08 10.36
N ASP A 591 -19.59 11.53 9.42
CA ASP A 591 -20.40 12.75 9.60
C ASP A 591 -21.74 12.52 10.32
N ALA A 592 -22.46 13.61 10.58
CA ALA A 592 -23.77 13.62 11.21
C ALA A 592 -24.86 14.24 10.32
N LYS A 593 -24.76 14.10 8.99
CA LYS A 593 -25.63 14.77 8.01
C LYS A 593 -26.88 13.97 7.67
N LYS A 594 -26.74 12.68 7.33
CA LYS A 594 -27.86 11.78 7.02
C LYS A 594 -27.67 10.41 7.66
N ALA A 595 -28.78 9.78 8.04
CA ALA A 595 -28.80 8.43 8.62
C ALA A 595 -28.18 7.40 7.68
N ILE A 596 -28.77 7.27 6.48
CA ILE A 596 -28.39 6.27 5.46
C ILE A 596 -28.53 6.93 4.08
N GLU A 597 -27.52 6.80 3.22
CA GLU A 597 -27.54 7.32 1.86
C GLU A 597 -26.76 6.41 0.88
N PRO A 598 -26.98 6.51 -0.44
CA PRO A 598 -26.07 5.89 -1.41
C PRO A 598 -24.65 6.42 -1.24
N THR A 599 -23.65 5.55 -1.40
CA THR A 599 -22.23 5.89 -1.27
C THR A 599 -21.59 6.24 -2.61
N LYS A 600 -20.46 6.95 -2.59
CA LYS A 600 -19.61 7.13 -3.77
C LYS A 600 -18.64 5.95 -3.94
N GLU A 601 -17.92 5.62 -2.87
CA GLU A 601 -17.06 4.44 -2.80
C GLU A 601 -17.87 3.19 -3.14
N LEU A 602 -17.31 2.31 -3.94
CA LEU A 602 -17.95 1.08 -4.43
C LEU A 602 -17.40 -0.17 -3.74
N GLY A 603 -16.16 -0.15 -3.26
CA GLY A 603 -15.58 -1.17 -2.38
C GLY A 603 -15.34 -0.65 -0.97
N SER A 604 -15.48 -1.51 0.04
CA SER A 604 -14.93 -1.27 1.38
C SER A 604 -14.64 -2.56 2.14
N HIS A 605 -13.94 -2.43 3.25
CA HIS A 605 -13.47 -3.53 4.08
C HIS A 605 -13.51 -3.14 5.57
N GLY A 606 -13.19 -4.09 6.44
CA GLY A 606 -13.16 -3.94 7.89
C GLY A 606 -14.08 -4.90 8.65
N GLY A 607 -14.98 -5.58 7.93
CA GLY A 607 -16.05 -6.42 8.48
C GLY A 607 -15.57 -7.74 9.05
N ASP A 608 -16.49 -8.71 9.20
CA ASP A 608 -16.14 -10.04 9.69
C ASP A 608 -15.11 -10.72 8.75
N PRO A 609 -13.88 -11.01 9.21
CA PRO A 609 -12.83 -11.61 8.36
C PRO A 609 -13.17 -13.01 7.84
N LYS A 610 -14.27 -13.63 8.31
CA LYS A 610 -14.76 -14.92 7.79
C LYS A 610 -15.48 -14.80 6.45
N ARG A 611 -15.90 -13.60 6.04
CA ARG A 611 -16.56 -13.37 4.74
C ARG A 611 -15.59 -13.67 3.61
N LYS A 612 -16.08 -14.31 2.55
CA LYS A 612 -15.21 -14.82 1.47
C LYS A 612 -14.51 -13.69 0.71
N GLU A 613 -15.18 -12.55 0.55
CA GLU A 613 -14.68 -11.35 -0.13
C GLU A 613 -13.55 -10.66 0.64
N LEU A 614 -13.50 -10.83 1.97
CA LEU A 614 -12.46 -10.26 2.83
C LEU A 614 -11.25 -11.18 3.02
N ARG A 615 -11.23 -12.34 2.34
CA ARG A 615 -10.12 -13.30 2.46
C ARG A 615 -8.87 -12.74 1.78
N PRO A 616 -7.75 -12.65 2.52
CA PRO A 616 -6.47 -12.24 1.96
C PRO A 616 -5.81 -13.39 1.19
N VAL A 617 -4.59 -13.16 0.71
CA VAL A 617 -3.73 -14.18 0.09
C VAL A 617 -2.52 -14.51 0.96
N PHE A 618 -1.99 -15.72 0.78
CA PHE A 618 -0.67 -16.10 1.26
C PHE A 618 -0.03 -17.10 0.28
N TYR A 619 1.12 -16.72 -0.25
CA TYR A 619 1.99 -17.57 -1.07
C TYR A 619 3.41 -17.50 -0.53
N ALA A 620 4.11 -18.64 -0.51
CA ALA A 620 5.48 -18.78 -0.07
C ALA A 620 6.29 -19.51 -1.14
N TYR A 621 7.48 -18.99 -1.46
CA TYR A 621 8.36 -19.53 -2.48
C TYR A 621 9.84 -19.34 -2.09
N GLY A 622 10.72 -20.19 -2.61
CA GLY A 622 12.17 -20.04 -2.49
C GLY A 622 12.82 -21.13 -1.63
N LYS A 623 13.99 -20.80 -1.06
CA LYS A 623 14.86 -21.74 -0.34
C LYS A 623 14.10 -22.50 0.75
N ASP A 624 14.24 -23.83 0.78
CA ASP A 624 13.63 -24.72 1.79
C ASP A 624 12.11 -24.66 1.92
N ILE A 625 11.41 -23.99 0.98
CA ILE A 625 9.95 -23.99 0.92
C ILE A 625 9.47 -25.21 0.14
N SER A 626 8.58 -25.99 0.74
CA SER A 626 7.86 -27.09 0.10
C SER A 626 6.96 -26.58 -1.03
N HIS A 627 6.36 -27.48 -1.81
CA HIS A 627 5.39 -27.11 -2.85
C HIS A 627 4.01 -27.69 -2.55
N GLY A 628 2.95 -26.98 -2.94
CA GLY A 628 1.57 -27.45 -2.83
C GLY A 628 0.68 -26.56 -1.97
N GLU A 629 -0.29 -27.17 -1.32
CA GLU A 629 -1.37 -26.46 -0.64
C GLU A 629 -1.23 -26.61 0.87
N ILE A 630 -1.46 -25.53 1.61
CA ILE A 630 -1.61 -25.59 3.06
C ILE A 630 -3.05 -26.00 3.35
N GLU A 631 -3.24 -27.24 3.81
CA GLU A 631 -4.58 -27.81 4.04
C GLU A 631 -5.26 -27.24 5.29
N ARG A 632 -4.47 -26.82 6.29
CA ARG A 632 -5.03 -26.22 7.50
C ARG A 632 -5.47 -24.78 7.24
N HIS A 633 -6.39 -24.33 8.09
CA HIS A 633 -6.70 -22.91 8.21
C HIS A 633 -5.45 -22.10 8.61
N VAL A 634 -5.17 -21.02 7.89
CA VAL A 634 -4.10 -20.05 8.15
C VAL A 634 -4.69 -18.72 8.60
N SER A 635 -4.02 -18.03 9.52
CA SER A 635 -4.34 -16.63 9.84
C SER A 635 -3.17 -15.74 9.43
N THR A 636 -3.42 -14.46 9.10
CA THR A 636 -2.34 -13.47 8.94
C THR A 636 -1.44 -13.34 10.19
N LEU A 637 -1.95 -13.71 11.37
CA LEU A 637 -1.17 -13.85 12.61
C LEU A 637 -0.05 -14.88 12.52
N ASP A 638 -0.19 -15.89 11.66
CA ASP A 638 0.77 -16.98 11.50
C ASP A 638 2.03 -16.56 10.73
N ILE A 639 2.01 -15.40 10.06
CA ILE A 639 3.11 -14.94 9.20
C ILE A 639 4.38 -14.66 10.02
N ALA A 640 4.33 -13.73 10.98
CA ALA A 640 5.50 -13.41 11.82
C ALA A 640 6.13 -14.62 12.54
N PRO A 641 5.38 -15.49 13.27
CA PRO A 641 5.96 -16.69 13.90
C PRO A 641 6.60 -17.66 12.90
N THR A 642 6.08 -17.72 11.68
CA THR A 642 6.71 -18.48 10.60
C THR A 642 8.05 -17.87 10.18
N VAL A 643 8.13 -16.54 10.05
CA VAL A 643 9.38 -15.85 9.72
C VAL A 643 10.41 -16.00 10.85
N TYR A 644 10.00 -15.85 12.12
CA TYR A 644 10.91 -16.09 13.25
C TYR A 644 11.54 -17.49 13.17
N ARG A 645 10.74 -18.52 12.85
CA ARG A 645 11.23 -19.88 12.67
C ARG A 645 12.20 -20.01 11.49
N LEU A 646 11.85 -19.47 10.32
CA LEU A 646 12.67 -19.56 9.10
C LEU A 646 14.02 -18.83 9.24
N MET A 647 14.04 -17.72 9.96
CA MET A 647 15.24 -16.91 10.19
C MET A 647 16.05 -17.35 11.43
N ASN A 648 15.64 -18.44 12.10
CA ASN A 648 16.20 -18.94 13.37
C ASN A 648 16.28 -17.85 14.46
N LEU A 649 15.17 -17.14 14.66
CA LEU A 649 15.01 -16.09 15.65
C LEU A 649 14.19 -16.60 16.84
N ARG A 650 14.51 -16.08 18.02
CA ARG A 650 13.69 -16.27 19.22
C ARG A 650 12.34 -15.61 19.01
N THR A 651 11.28 -16.39 19.18
CA THR A 651 9.89 -15.94 19.11
C THR A 651 9.52 -15.15 20.38
N PRO A 652 9.04 -13.90 20.26
CA PRO A 652 8.51 -13.14 21.39
C PRO A 652 7.31 -13.81 22.07
N SER A 653 7.13 -13.58 23.38
CA SER A 653 6.05 -14.20 24.16
C SER A 653 4.66 -13.63 23.90
N PHE A 654 4.56 -12.47 23.23
CA PHE A 654 3.28 -11.82 22.95
C PHE A 654 2.57 -12.39 21.72
N ILE A 655 3.22 -13.24 20.92
CA ILE A 655 2.64 -13.78 19.68
C ILE A 655 1.38 -14.60 19.96
N ASP A 656 0.36 -14.39 19.14
CA ASP A 656 -0.88 -15.16 19.10
C ASP A 656 -0.90 -16.23 18.00
N GLY A 657 -0.27 -15.94 16.87
CA GLY A 657 -0.21 -16.83 15.72
C GLY A 657 0.65 -18.07 15.93
N LYS A 658 0.51 -19.04 15.02
CA LYS A 658 1.24 -20.31 15.03
C LYS A 658 2.08 -20.44 13.76
N PRO A 659 3.36 -20.85 13.87
CA PRO A 659 4.17 -21.08 12.66
C PRO A 659 3.48 -22.05 11.69
N ILE A 660 3.51 -21.73 10.40
CA ILE A 660 3.11 -22.59 9.29
C ILE A 660 4.23 -23.61 9.09
N LYS A 661 4.10 -24.76 9.77
CA LYS A 661 5.14 -25.80 9.81
C LYS A 661 5.25 -26.54 8.48
N GLU A 662 4.17 -26.57 7.73
CA GLU A 662 4.02 -27.22 6.43
C GLU A 662 4.94 -26.61 5.36
N LEU A 663 5.39 -25.36 5.55
CA LEU A 663 6.30 -24.69 4.62
C LEU A 663 7.66 -25.36 4.52
N LEU A 664 8.11 -26.03 5.58
CA LEU A 664 9.44 -26.62 5.62
C LEU A 664 9.42 -28.02 5.01
N LYS A 665 10.45 -28.32 4.22
CA LYS A 665 10.72 -29.66 3.68
C LYS A 665 11.10 -30.67 4.77
#